data_AF-H1PQU2-F1
#
_entry.id   AF-H1PQU2-F1
#
_cell.length_a   1.000
_cell.length_b   1.000
_cell.length_c   1.000
_cell.angle_alpha   90.00
_cell.angle_beta   90.00
_cell.angle_gamma   90.00
#
_symmetry.space_group_name_H-M   'P 1'
#
loop_
_entity.id
_entity.type
_entity.pdbx_description
1 polymer ?
#
loop_
_entity_poly.entity_id
_entity_poly.type
_entity_poly.pdbx_seq_one_letter_code
_entity_poly.pdbx_strand_id
1 'polypeptide(L)'
;MRNTRWVYKDNSLKNNKDIQTLNLDKDILNLLYNRNITEKEEIKNFLDVNIKNIADPFSLKDVDKAVKRLTQVKENNETVWVYGDYDVDGITSVSLCYLALSELGINVKYYIPLRDEGYGLNMEAIDHIKSEGGTLIITVDCGISSHKEIAHAASLGIDMIVTDHHEINNGNPEALAVINPKREDNDYEFKYLAGVGTAFMMISAFFKTLGKEEEVYKYLDIVAIGTVADIVPLLKENRIFVKEGLEHLKRSRWLGLNMLIKKIFEDHDIRKFNTYDIGFIIAPIFNAVGRLEDAKKAVELFIEKDHRVCSASIKDLLEKNSERKEIQEEIFQKAIEKVENEKLYENSVLIVGEEGFHHGVIGIVASKILDRYYKPTIIMEIKPDEGIATASCRSIEGFNIIEAINNFSDLLIKYGGHSGAAGFSIKIENIEEFSRKLNEYAENAMEDSTLIKPVKVDRPLPFYKISYDFLDKISLLEPFGFGNPSPLFSLDNCQFDGLRLIGKDKKHLMMNIIKNGNEIRNCVWFNSDDVFEDLVNLRNIDIAFKLKLETYKDRYQYKMYVEDIRETIHTSNEVKNIFDLYDIQFPIETVIYTRRKMESPKIRLTFSDQGITVANDRTYLGTLDSQTEFILSSLKEMYNVEFSAAVKDVIMKDENYNVHILIDKDYTFSSYAIKQSELFKDIKNFLIKDFNYNCIQKKTLASVFKDKNNTITIMERGRGIETIIQTIGLYYKNINEKALLVTKENISKKTISSIGIGDKFVEGYDFYIFLNPEKSEIEKYKDKKILIITEDKSFNIDGFSNIVDDYEIPQNIRFVSEEELKDKNIIFSKKLPLDNKIQVIKNLKTYLEVYSTKDILPYL
;
A
#
# COMPACT_ATOMS: atom_id res chain seq x y z
N MET A 1 -19.23 -13.49 -18.87
CA MET A 1 -18.28 -12.92 -17.88
C MET A 1 -16.88 -13.05 -18.44
N ARG A 2 -15.92 -12.22 -18.00
CA ARG A 2 -14.53 -12.32 -18.48
C ARG A 2 -13.90 -13.63 -18.03
N ASN A 3 -13.05 -14.21 -18.89
CA ASN A 3 -12.32 -15.43 -18.57
C ASN A 3 -11.08 -15.10 -17.72
N THR A 4 -11.29 -15.00 -16.41
CA THR A 4 -10.26 -14.66 -15.42
C THR A 4 -10.09 -15.77 -14.39
N ARG A 5 -8.90 -15.86 -13.79
CA ARG A 5 -8.67 -16.69 -12.59
C ARG A 5 -8.27 -15.82 -11.42
N TRP A 6 -8.98 -15.95 -10.31
CA TRP A 6 -8.62 -15.22 -9.09
C TRP A 6 -7.53 -15.99 -8.34
N VAL A 7 -6.41 -15.32 -8.12
CA VAL A 7 -5.25 -15.84 -7.41
C VAL A 7 -5.11 -15.05 -6.12
N TYR A 8 -5.44 -15.68 -4.99
CA TYR A 8 -5.30 -15.07 -3.67
C TYR A 8 -3.85 -15.13 -3.21
N LYS A 9 -3.31 -14.00 -2.78
CA LYS A 9 -1.99 -13.96 -2.13
C LYS A 9 -2.12 -14.48 -0.71
N ASP A 10 -1.25 -15.42 -0.33
CA ASP A 10 -1.22 -16.00 1.01
C ASP A 10 0.20 -16.07 1.55
N ASN A 11 0.80 -14.91 1.84
CA ASN A 11 1.96 -14.86 2.72
C ASN A 11 1.45 -14.72 4.16
N SER A 12 1.24 -15.87 4.82
CA SER A 12 0.77 -15.90 6.21
C SER A 12 1.66 -15.07 7.13
N LEU A 13 1.06 -14.24 7.99
CA LEU A 13 1.76 -13.54 9.07
C LEU A 13 2.52 -14.59 9.92
N LYS A 14 3.84 -14.63 9.80
CA LYS A 14 4.67 -15.31 10.79
C LYS A 14 4.46 -14.60 12.12
N ASN A 15 4.16 -15.36 13.16
CA ASN A 15 3.82 -14.86 14.49
C ASN A 15 5.07 -14.20 15.12
N ASN A 16 5.37 -12.96 14.74
CA ASN A 16 6.54 -12.21 15.17
C ASN A 16 6.15 -11.24 16.30
N LYS A 17 6.66 -11.48 17.51
CA LYS A 17 6.35 -10.70 18.70
C LYS A 17 6.73 -9.22 18.56
N ASP A 18 7.80 -8.90 17.83
CA ASP A 18 8.28 -7.52 17.69
C ASP A 18 7.32 -6.65 16.85
N ILE A 19 6.60 -7.27 15.92
CA ILE A 19 5.66 -6.61 15.01
C ILE A 19 4.30 -6.41 15.69
N GLN A 20 3.92 -7.30 16.60
CA GLN A 20 2.71 -7.13 17.41
C GLN A 20 2.74 -5.84 18.26
N THR A 21 3.92 -5.30 18.55
CA THR A 21 4.08 -4.02 19.27
C THR A 21 3.70 -2.79 18.44
N LEU A 22 3.59 -2.89 17.10
CA LEU A 22 3.28 -1.75 16.23
C LEU A 22 1.79 -1.35 16.26
N ASN A 23 0.92 -2.16 16.87
CA ASN A 23 -0.53 -1.89 16.97
C ASN A 23 -1.19 -1.54 15.62
N LEU A 24 -0.75 -2.21 14.54
CA LEU A 24 -1.29 -2.03 13.19
C LEU A 24 -2.43 -3.01 12.91
N ASP A 25 -3.36 -2.62 12.03
CA ASP A 25 -4.41 -3.52 11.55
C ASP A 25 -3.78 -4.73 10.84
N LYS A 26 -4.30 -5.93 11.12
CA LYS A 26 -3.76 -7.18 10.58
C LYS A 26 -3.78 -7.21 9.06
N ASP A 27 -4.76 -6.61 8.42
CA ASP A 27 -4.87 -6.59 6.97
C ASP A 27 -3.77 -5.69 6.38
N ILE A 28 -3.46 -4.56 7.01
CA ILE A 28 -2.34 -3.69 6.62
C ILE A 28 -1.00 -4.43 6.74
N LEU A 29 -0.79 -5.15 7.85
CA LEU A 29 0.41 -5.97 8.03
C LEU A 29 0.52 -7.07 6.96
N ASN A 30 -0.57 -7.73 6.62
CA ASN A 30 -0.58 -8.73 5.55
C ASN A 30 -0.26 -8.11 4.18
N LEU A 31 -0.78 -6.91 3.89
CA LEU A 31 -0.45 -6.19 2.65
C LEU A 31 1.05 -5.87 2.56
N LEU A 32 1.68 -5.48 3.67
CA LEU A 32 3.13 -5.24 3.74
C LEU A 32 3.92 -6.54 3.54
N TYR A 33 3.50 -7.63 4.17
CA TYR A 33 4.12 -8.96 4.00
C TYR A 33 4.01 -9.50 2.58
N ASN A 34 2.87 -9.29 1.92
CA ASN A 34 2.67 -9.61 0.49
C ASN A 34 3.61 -8.79 -0.43
N ARG A 35 4.23 -7.73 0.10
CA ARG A 35 5.23 -6.90 -0.58
C ARG A 35 6.65 -7.17 -0.10
N ASN A 36 6.87 -8.24 0.67
CA ASN A 36 8.13 -8.61 1.31
C ASN A 36 8.66 -7.60 2.35
N ILE A 37 7.82 -6.67 2.81
CA ILE A 37 8.15 -5.73 3.89
C ILE A 37 7.80 -6.40 5.21
N THR A 38 8.81 -6.96 5.87
CA THR A 38 8.61 -7.87 7.01
C THR A 38 9.33 -7.44 8.28
N GLU A 39 10.31 -6.54 8.19
CA GLU A 39 11.06 -6.09 9.35
C GLU A 39 10.41 -4.87 10.02
N LYS A 40 10.50 -4.79 11.35
CA LYS A 40 9.83 -3.73 12.14
C LYS A 40 10.21 -2.32 11.69
N GLU A 41 11.49 -2.10 11.44
CA GLU A 41 11.99 -0.78 11.06
C GLU A 41 11.67 -0.44 9.59
N GLU A 42 11.67 -1.46 8.72
CA GLU A 42 11.23 -1.33 7.34
C GLU A 42 9.74 -0.96 7.26
N ILE A 43 8.89 -1.60 8.05
CA ILE A 43 7.45 -1.27 8.16
C ILE A 43 7.26 0.18 8.58
N LYS A 44 7.98 0.65 9.61
CA LYS A 44 7.88 2.04 10.07
C LYS A 44 8.30 3.02 8.97
N ASN A 45 9.48 2.81 8.38
CA ASN A 45 10.00 3.69 7.32
C ASN A 45 9.11 3.69 6.06
N PHE A 46 8.42 2.58 5.80
CA PHE A 46 7.49 2.49 4.67
C PHE A 46 6.20 3.28 4.91
N LEU A 47 5.65 3.22 6.13
CA LEU A 47 4.40 3.90 6.51
C LEU A 47 4.62 5.39 6.81
N ASP A 48 5.75 5.74 7.43
CA ASP A 48 6.15 7.10 7.77
C ASP A 48 7.34 7.53 6.92
N VAL A 49 7.02 8.03 5.72
CA VAL A 49 8.03 8.47 4.74
C VAL A 49 8.64 9.78 5.21
N ASN A 50 9.97 9.81 5.34
CA ASN A 50 10.72 10.97 5.77
C ASN A 50 11.89 11.25 4.83
N ILE A 51 12.01 12.50 4.36
CA ILE A 51 13.09 12.95 3.49
C ILE A 51 14.49 12.73 4.08
N LYS A 52 14.63 12.72 5.41
CA LYS A 52 15.90 12.48 6.10
C LYS A 52 16.38 11.03 6.00
N ASN A 53 15.53 10.12 5.52
CA ASN A 53 15.86 8.72 5.32
C ASN A 53 16.44 8.44 3.92
N ILE A 54 16.64 9.47 3.08
CA ILE A 54 17.41 9.32 1.84
C ILE A 54 18.83 8.87 2.22
N ALA A 55 19.29 7.77 1.63
CA ALA A 55 20.62 7.24 1.89
C ALA A 55 21.72 8.24 1.47
N ASP A 56 22.89 8.14 2.10
CA ASP A 56 24.01 9.03 1.81
C ASP A 56 24.45 8.88 0.35
N PRO A 57 24.40 9.92 -0.49
CA PRO A 57 24.74 9.79 -1.91
C PRO A 57 26.19 9.38 -2.17
N PHE A 58 27.10 9.56 -1.21
CA PHE A 58 28.48 9.08 -1.30
C PHE A 58 28.62 7.55 -1.20
N SER A 59 27.55 6.82 -0.85
CA SER A 59 27.52 5.36 -0.91
C SER A 59 27.42 4.80 -2.33
N LEU A 60 27.02 5.63 -3.31
CA LEU A 60 27.12 5.31 -4.72
C LEU A 60 28.56 5.50 -5.21
N LYS A 61 29.07 4.52 -5.94
CA LYS A 61 30.45 4.52 -6.40
C LYS A 61 30.73 5.64 -7.40
N ASP A 62 31.93 6.21 -7.32
CA ASP A 62 32.45 7.32 -8.14
C ASP A 62 31.72 8.67 -7.98
N VAL A 63 30.74 8.79 -7.08
CA VAL A 63 30.12 10.08 -6.74
C VAL A 63 31.16 11.06 -6.20
N ASP A 64 32.12 10.59 -5.41
CA ASP A 64 33.25 11.37 -4.91
C ASP A 64 34.10 11.96 -6.06
N LYS A 65 34.37 11.17 -7.10
CA LYS A 65 35.11 11.61 -8.29
C LYS A 65 34.32 12.65 -9.08
N ALA A 66 33.02 12.42 -9.29
CA ALA A 66 32.13 13.35 -9.98
C ALA A 66 32.06 14.70 -9.26
N VAL A 67 31.84 14.70 -7.94
CA VAL A 67 31.80 15.90 -7.09
C VAL A 67 33.13 16.66 -7.14
N LYS A 68 34.26 15.94 -7.08
CA LYS A 68 35.58 16.55 -7.19
C LYS A 68 35.76 17.26 -8.54
N ARG A 69 35.32 16.64 -9.63
CA ARG A 69 35.40 17.25 -10.96
C ARG A 69 34.47 18.44 -11.13
N LEU A 70 33.24 18.37 -10.61
CA LEU A 70 32.28 19.48 -10.61
C LEU A 70 32.80 20.68 -9.81
N THR A 71 33.51 20.42 -8.70
CA THR A 71 34.20 21.48 -7.94
C THR A 71 35.25 22.18 -8.80
N GLN A 72 36.08 21.40 -9.52
CA GLN A 72 37.10 21.96 -10.42
C GLN A 72 36.49 22.78 -11.57
N VAL A 73 35.42 22.28 -12.20
CA VAL A 73 34.67 23.02 -13.23
C VAL A 73 34.24 24.39 -12.70
N LYS A 74 33.68 24.41 -11.49
CA LYS A 74 33.19 25.62 -10.85
C LYS A 74 34.34 26.60 -10.54
N GLU A 75 35.48 26.11 -10.06
CA GLU A 75 36.66 26.95 -9.78
C GLU A 75 37.28 27.52 -11.06
N ASN A 76 37.29 26.74 -12.14
CA ASN A 76 37.90 27.10 -13.42
C ASN A 76 36.95 27.83 -14.39
N ASN A 77 35.67 28.01 -14.03
CA ASN A 77 34.61 28.53 -14.91
C ASN A 77 34.50 27.77 -16.24
N GLU A 78 34.62 26.43 -16.18
CA GLU A 78 34.46 25.56 -17.34
C GLU A 78 32.98 25.42 -17.74
N THR A 79 32.74 25.03 -19.01
CA THR A 79 31.39 24.75 -19.52
C THR A 79 31.09 23.26 -19.45
N VAL A 80 30.00 22.92 -18.75
CA VAL A 80 29.48 21.55 -18.62
C VAL A 80 28.39 21.32 -19.64
N TRP A 81 28.43 20.16 -20.29
CA TRP A 81 27.37 19.67 -21.16
C TRP A 81 26.63 18.51 -20.50
N VAL A 82 25.31 18.66 -20.34
CA VAL A 82 24.45 17.57 -19.89
C VAL A 82 23.86 16.88 -21.11
N TYR A 83 24.12 15.59 -21.27
CA TYR A 83 23.61 14.77 -22.37
C TYR A 83 22.55 13.82 -21.83
N GLY A 84 21.32 13.90 -22.30
CA GLY A 84 20.23 13.01 -21.84
C GLY A 84 19.49 12.32 -22.97
N ASP A 85 18.51 11.48 -22.61
CA ASP A 85 17.60 10.83 -23.56
C ASP A 85 16.33 11.67 -23.85
N TYR A 86 15.59 11.29 -24.90
CA TYR A 86 14.38 11.97 -25.38
C TYR A 86 13.10 11.60 -24.63
N ASP A 87 13.13 10.62 -23.73
CA ASP A 87 11.98 10.26 -22.90
C ASP A 87 11.84 11.15 -21.66
N VAL A 88 10.81 10.94 -20.85
CA VAL A 88 10.51 11.81 -19.71
C VAL A 88 11.58 11.71 -18.63
N ASP A 89 12.21 10.55 -18.43
CA ASP A 89 13.26 10.40 -17.42
C ASP A 89 14.52 11.15 -17.86
N GLY A 90 14.93 10.98 -19.13
CA GLY A 90 15.99 11.77 -19.75
C GLY A 90 15.73 13.28 -19.70
N ILE A 91 14.56 13.74 -20.14
CA ILE A 91 14.15 15.16 -20.12
C ILE A 91 14.21 15.75 -18.70
N THR A 92 13.67 15.03 -17.72
CA THR A 92 13.66 15.51 -16.33
C THR A 92 15.04 15.48 -15.70
N SER A 93 15.89 14.50 -16.06
CA SER A 93 17.28 14.43 -15.63
C SER A 93 18.12 15.58 -16.17
N VAL A 94 17.96 15.92 -17.46
CA VAL A 94 18.61 17.09 -18.07
C VAL A 94 18.16 18.37 -17.37
N SER A 95 16.85 18.53 -17.17
CA SER A 95 16.26 19.70 -16.52
C SER A 95 16.79 19.88 -15.09
N LEU A 96 16.84 18.79 -14.32
CA LEU A 96 17.39 18.76 -12.96
C LEU A 96 18.85 19.22 -12.94
N CYS A 97 19.72 18.59 -13.73
CA CYS A 97 21.15 18.92 -13.73
C CYS A 97 21.38 20.35 -14.22
N TYR A 98 20.67 20.78 -15.27
CA TYR A 98 20.75 22.14 -15.78
C TYR A 98 20.41 23.16 -14.71
N LEU A 99 19.25 23.03 -14.06
CA LEU A 99 18.79 23.98 -13.05
C LEU A 99 19.69 24.00 -11.82
N ALA A 100 20.09 22.82 -11.33
CA ALA A 100 20.88 22.68 -10.12
C ALA A 100 22.31 23.20 -10.29
N LEU A 101 23.00 22.83 -11.38
CA LEU A 101 24.37 23.28 -11.63
C LEU A 101 24.41 24.78 -12.00
N SER A 102 23.44 25.28 -12.77
CA SER A 102 23.32 26.71 -13.08
C SER A 102 23.11 27.55 -11.82
N GLU A 103 22.29 27.07 -10.89
CA GLU A 103 22.08 27.75 -9.60
C GLU A 103 23.38 27.84 -8.78
N LEU A 104 24.24 26.82 -8.88
CA LEU A 104 25.55 26.81 -8.23
C LEU A 104 26.60 27.67 -8.96
N GLY A 105 26.23 28.36 -10.04
CA GLY A 105 27.09 29.27 -10.79
C GLY A 105 27.94 28.59 -11.87
N ILE A 106 27.63 27.35 -12.24
CA ILE A 106 28.32 26.65 -13.34
C ILE A 106 27.67 27.03 -14.67
N ASN A 107 28.48 27.21 -15.72
CA ASN A 107 27.96 27.38 -17.07
C ASN A 107 27.53 26.04 -17.64
N VAL A 108 26.23 25.86 -17.89
CA VAL A 108 25.66 24.59 -18.34
C VAL A 108 25.02 24.74 -19.71
N LYS A 109 25.36 23.83 -20.62
CA LYS A 109 24.64 23.56 -21.86
C LYS A 109 24.08 22.14 -21.81
N TYR A 110 23.15 21.81 -22.70
CA TYR A 110 22.60 20.46 -22.77
C TYR A 110 22.43 20.00 -24.21
N TYR A 111 22.37 18.68 -24.38
CA TYR A 111 22.12 18.02 -25.65
C TYR A 111 21.12 16.86 -25.42
N ILE A 112 20.14 16.75 -26.31
CA ILE A 112 19.19 15.65 -26.36
C ILE A 112 19.18 15.17 -27.82
N PRO A 113 19.43 13.88 -28.08
CA PRO A 113 19.44 13.34 -29.44
C PRO A 113 18.02 13.33 -30.02
N LEU A 114 17.93 13.48 -31.34
CA LEU A 114 16.69 13.17 -32.05
C LEU A 114 16.46 11.66 -32.08
N ARG A 115 15.20 11.23 -32.14
CA ARG A 115 14.85 9.81 -32.15
C ARG A 115 15.45 9.05 -33.34
N ASP A 116 15.65 9.73 -34.47
CA ASP A 116 16.27 9.19 -35.69
C ASP A 116 17.79 9.00 -35.54
N GLU A 117 18.44 9.73 -34.62
CA GLU A 117 19.85 9.52 -34.28
C GLU A 117 20.08 8.25 -33.45
N GLY A 118 18.99 7.63 -32.97
CA GLY A 118 19.01 6.46 -32.12
C GLY A 118 19.15 6.79 -30.64
N TYR A 119 19.17 5.73 -29.82
CA TYR A 119 19.29 5.84 -28.37
C TYR A 119 20.76 5.89 -27.92
N GLY A 120 21.06 6.78 -26.96
CA GLY A 120 22.36 6.90 -26.31
C GLY A 120 23.29 7.98 -26.90
N LEU A 121 24.57 7.94 -26.48
CA LEU A 121 25.62 8.81 -27.00
C LEU A 121 25.88 8.52 -28.48
N ASN A 122 26.17 9.57 -29.26
CA ASN A 122 26.68 9.43 -30.61
C ASN A 122 27.94 10.31 -30.80
N MET A 123 28.80 9.89 -31.75
CA MET A 123 30.10 10.54 -31.98
C MET A 123 29.95 11.97 -32.51
N GLU A 124 28.95 12.20 -33.37
CA GLU A 124 28.71 13.50 -34.02
C GLU A 124 28.33 14.58 -32.99
N ALA A 125 27.51 14.20 -32.00
CA ALA A 125 27.16 15.07 -30.88
C ALA A 125 28.36 15.38 -30.00
N ILE A 126 29.25 14.41 -29.74
CA ILE A 126 30.49 14.64 -28.98
C ILE A 126 31.41 15.60 -29.73
N ASP A 127 31.58 15.43 -31.04
CA ASP A 127 32.36 16.32 -31.88
C ASP A 127 31.79 17.74 -31.89
N HIS A 128 30.46 17.87 -31.96
CA HIS A 128 29.77 19.15 -31.84
C HIS A 128 30.03 19.82 -30.47
N ILE A 129 29.87 19.07 -29.38
CA ILE A 129 30.15 19.55 -28.02
C ILE A 129 31.60 20.03 -27.90
N LYS A 130 32.55 19.31 -28.49
CA LYS A 130 33.96 19.73 -28.52
C LYS A 130 34.14 21.05 -29.26
N SER A 131 33.51 21.20 -30.42
CA SER A 131 33.59 22.41 -31.25
C SER A 131 33.04 23.65 -30.53
N GLU A 132 32.07 23.45 -29.63
CA GLU A 132 31.47 24.49 -28.78
C GLU A 132 32.27 24.76 -27.48
N GLY A 133 33.45 24.16 -27.33
CA GLY A 133 34.33 24.36 -26.18
C GLY A 133 33.98 23.53 -24.94
N GLY A 134 33.21 22.45 -25.07
CA GLY A 134 32.91 21.54 -23.97
C GLY A 134 34.16 20.83 -23.44
N THR A 135 34.33 20.83 -22.11
CA THR A 135 35.44 20.15 -21.42
C THR A 135 34.98 19.01 -20.51
N LEU A 136 33.69 19.00 -20.14
CA LEU A 136 33.04 17.94 -19.36
C LEU A 136 31.67 17.63 -19.96
N ILE A 137 31.40 16.35 -20.17
CA ILE A 137 30.07 15.83 -20.47
C ILE A 137 29.57 15.03 -19.26
N ILE A 138 28.34 15.30 -18.85
CA ILE A 138 27.59 14.50 -17.87
C ILE A 138 26.47 13.81 -18.63
N THR A 139 26.53 12.49 -18.77
CA THR A 139 25.37 11.75 -19.30
C THR A 139 24.37 11.51 -18.19
N VAL A 140 23.09 11.63 -18.53
CA VAL A 140 21.97 11.35 -17.64
C VAL A 140 21.03 10.39 -18.34
N ASP A 141 20.61 9.35 -17.63
CA ASP A 141 19.70 8.32 -18.14
C ASP A 141 20.20 7.59 -19.42
N CYS A 142 21.51 7.65 -19.64
CA CYS A 142 22.18 6.97 -20.75
C CYS A 142 23.70 6.90 -20.52
N GLY A 143 24.38 6.15 -21.38
CA GLY A 143 25.84 6.12 -21.47
C GLY A 143 26.51 4.87 -20.87
N ILE A 144 25.81 4.04 -20.08
CA ILE A 144 26.41 2.84 -19.47
C ILE A 144 26.94 1.84 -20.50
N SER A 145 26.36 1.80 -21.70
CA SER A 145 26.75 0.93 -22.81
C SER A 145 27.62 1.61 -23.88
N SER A 146 27.89 2.91 -23.74
CA SER A 146 28.52 3.76 -24.77
C SER A 146 30.05 3.77 -24.68
N HIS A 147 30.66 2.59 -24.61
CA HIS A 147 32.12 2.44 -24.40
C HIS A 147 32.95 3.12 -25.49
N LYS A 148 32.52 3.03 -26.75
CA LYS A 148 33.27 3.58 -27.89
C LYS A 148 33.20 5.10 -27.87
N GLU A 149 32.03 5.64 -27.61
CA GLU A 149 31.73 7.06 -27.57
C GLU A 149 32.47 7.73 -26.42
N ILE A 150 32.53 7.08 -25.25
CA ILE A 150 33.31 7.54 -24.10
C ILE A 150 34.82 7.54 -24.42
N ALA A 151 35.33 6.50 -25.08
CA ALA A 151 36.72 6.46 -25.52
C ALA A 151 37.05 7.57 -26.56
N HIS A 152 36.10 7.87 -27.46
CA HIS A 152 36.24 8.98 -28.41
C HIS A 152 36.29 10.34 -27.72
N ALA A 153 35.39 10.60 -26.76
CA ALA A 153 35.41 11.81 -25.95
C ALA A 153 36.74 11.97 -25.20
N ALA A 154 37.26 10.88 -24.62
CA ALA A 154 38.57 10.89 -23.97
C ALA A 154 39.71 11.25 -24.96
N SER A 155 39.66 10.75 -26.21
CA SER A 155 40.63 11.10 -27.26
C SER A 155 40.61 12.59 -27.64
N LEU A 156 39.46 13.25 -27.45
CA LEU A 156 39.27 14.68 -27.66
C LEU A 156 39.59 15.51 -26.41
N GLY A 157 40.02 14.87 -25.31
CA GLY A 157 40.29 15.53 -24.03
C GLY A 157 39.03 16.09 -23.37
N ILE A 158 37.90 15.40 -23.51
CA ILE A 158 36.65 15.68 -22.79
C ILE A 158 36.51 14.66 -21.66
N ASP A 159 36.34 15.15 -20.43
CA ASP A 159 36.01 14.28 -19.31
C ASP A 159 34.54 13.82 -19.41
N MET A 160 34.28 12.58 -19.00
CA MET A 160 32.94 12.00 -18.98
C MET A 160 32.54 11.60 -17.56
N ILE A 161 31.40 12.09 -17.08
CA ILE A 161 30.70 11.56 -15.90
C ILE A 161 29.43 10.87 -16.42
N VAL A 162 29.31 9.57 -16.19
CA VAL A 162 28.14 8.80 -16.60
C VAL A 162 27.19 8.66 -15.42
N THR A 163 25.94 9.11 -15.54
CA THR A 163 24.87 8.80 -14.58
C THR A 163 23.76 8.05 -15.31
N ASP A 164 23.54 6.80 -14.91
CA ASP A 164 22.65 5.88 -15.63
C ASP A 164 22.09 4.83 -14.66
N HIS A 165 21.00 4.19 -15.03
CA HIS A 165 20.31 3.15 -14.25
C HIS A 165 20.03 1.86 -15.05
N HIS A 166 20.36 1.85 -16.34
CA HIS A 166 20.22 0.68 -17.20
C HIS A 166 21.11 -0.50 -16.77
N GLU A 167 20.79 -1.70 -17.29
CA GLU A 167 21.54 -2.93 -17.01
C GLU A 167 22.99 -2.85 -17.52
N ILE A 168 23.93 -3.34 -16.71
CA ILE A 168 25.37 -3.31 -17.00
C ILE A 168 25.77 -4.63 -17.67
N ASN A 169 25.74 -4.67 -19.01
CA ASN A 169 25.99 -5.91 -19.76
C ASN A 169 27.46 -6.14 -20.15
N ASN A 170 28.27 -5.08 -20.30
CA ASN A 170 29.65 -5.16 -20.82
C ASN A 170 30.69 -4.54 -19.86
N GLY A 171 30.39 -4.55 -18.56
CA GLY A 171 31.17 -3.83 -17.56
C GLY A 171 30.98 -2.32 -17.64
N ASN A 172 31.72 -1.58 -16.81
CA ASN A 172 31.64 -0.12 -16.77
C ASN A 172 32.49 0.49 -17.91
N PRO A 173 32.02 1.57 -18.56
CA PRO A 173 32.85 2.29 -19.53
C PRO A 173 34.01 3.03 -18.85
N GLU A 174 35.08 3.28 -19.60
CA GLU A 174 36.29 3.97 -19.12
C GLU A 174 36.09 5.49 -19.02
N ALA A 175 35.10 5.91 -18.23
CA ALA A 175 34.80 7.31 -17.93
C ALA A 175 35.52 7.78 -16.64
N LEU A 176 35.55 9.09 -16.39
CA LEU A 176 36.11 9.65 -15.16
C LEU A 176 35.34 9.17 -13.92
N ALA A 177 34.02 9.10 -14.05
CA ALA A 177 33.11 8.56 -13.03
C ALA A 177 31.94 7.84 -13.71
N VAL A 178 31.54 6.69 -13.17
CA VAL A 178 30.35 5.94 -13.63
C VAL A 178 29.42 5.70 -12.46
N ILE A 179 28.37 6.48 -12.33
CA ILE A 179 27.41 6.39 -11.23
C ILE A 179 26.19 5.60 -11.74
N ASN A 180 26.04 4.39 -11.24
CA ASN A 180 24.89 3.53 -11.54
C ASN A 180 24.51 2.70 -10.30
N PRO A 181 23.23 2.69 -9.88
CA PRO A 181 22.78 1.98 -8.68
C PRO A 181 22.94 0.45 -8.77
N LYS A 182 23.07 -0.12 -9.97
CA LYS A 182 23.20 -1.56 -10.23
C LYS A 182 24.65 -2.07 -10.18
N ARG A 183 25.64 -1.18 -10.00
CA ARG A 183 27.04 -1.60 -9.81
C ARG A 183 27.18 -2.51 -8.60
N GLU A 184 27.92 -3.60 -8.75
CA GLU A 184 28.16 -4.58 -7.68
C GLU A 184 29.12 -4.06 -6.61
N ASP A 185 29.95 -3.06 -6.92
CA ASP A 185 30.93 -2.45 -6.01
C ASP A 185 30.42 -1.19 -5.29
N ASN A 186 29.10 -0.98 -5.28
CA ASN A 186 28.43 0.06 -4.50
C ASN A 186 28.33 -0.34 -3.01
N ASP A 187 28.46 0.64 -2.12
CA ASP A 187 27.98 0.51 -0.73
C ASP A 187 26.45 0.80 -0.65
N TYR A 188 25.90 1.43 -1.69
CA TYR A 188 24.48 1.72 -1.87
C TYR A 188 23.67 0.46 -2.20
N GLU A 189 22.60 0.21 -1.43
CA GLU A 189 21.83 -1.05 -1.52
C GLU A 189 20.70 -1.05 -2.56
N PHE A 190 20.16 0.12 -2.93
CA PHE A 190 18.93 0.19 -3.71
C PHE A 190 19.18 0.25 -5.22
N LYS A 191 18.93 -0.85 -5.93
CA LYS A 191 19.29 -0.98 -7.36
C LYS A 191 18.33 -0.34 -8.37
N TYR A 192 17.23 0.26 -7.91
CA TYR A 192 16.08 0.58 -8.76
C TYR A 192 15.82 2.08 -8.92
N LEU A 193 16.80 2.94 -8.65
CA LEU A 193 16.65 4.36 -8.99
C LEU A 193 16.33 4.53 -10.49
N ALA A 194 15.50 5.51 -10.82
CA ALA A 194 15.39 6.02 -12.18
C ALA A 194 16.67 6.76 -12.59
N GLY A 195 16.83 7.09 -13.87
CA GLY A 195 17.87 7.98 -14.39
C GLY A 195 17.88 9.32 -13.64
N VAL A 196 16.72 9.97 -13.49
CA VAL A 196 16.60 11.23 -12.74
C VAL A 196 16.92 11.07 -11.26
N GLY A 197 16.59 9.91 -10.68
CA GLY A 197 16.94 9.58 -9.30
C GLY A 197 18.44 9.43 -9.10
N THR A 198 19.12 8.79 -10.06
CA THR A 198 20.58 8.62 -10.06
C THR A 198 21.30 9.95 -10.22
N ALA A 199 20.85 10.79 -11.16
CA ALA A 199 21.34 12.15 -11.33
C ALA A 199 21.10 13.01 -10.08
N PHE A 200 19.93 12.88 -9.43
CA PHE A 200 19.61 13.57 -8.18
C PHE A 200 20.58 13.20 -7.05
N MET A 201 20.97 11.92 -6.91
CA MET A 201 21.94 11.53 -5.89
C MET A 201 23.31 12.19 -6.11
N MET A 202 23.78 12.26 -7.35
CA MET A 202 25.02 12.98 -7.69
C MET A 202 24.92 14.48 -7.34
N ILE A 203 23.83 15.14 -7.75
CA ILE A 203 23.59 16.56 -7.44
C ILE A 203 23.47 16.78 -5.93
N SER A 204 22.80 15.89 -5.21
CA SER A 204 22.68 15.92 -3.75
C SER A 204 24.05 15.87 -3.06
N ALA A 205 24.95 14.98 -3.49
CA ALA A 205 26.32 14.94 -2.98
C ALA A 205 27.09 16.25 -3.23
N PHE A 206 26.88 16.88 -4.39
CA PHE A 206 27.51 18.16 -4.70
C PHE A 206 26.98 19.30 -3.83
N PHE A 207 25.65 19.38 -3.63
CA PHE A 207 25.04 20.33 -2.70
C PHE A 207 25.52 20.11 -1.26
N LYS A 208 25.60 18.86 -0.82
CA LYS A 208 26.11 18.47 0.50
C LYS A 208 27.55 18.93 0.71
N THR A 209 28.42 18.76 -0.28
CA THR A 209 29.83 19.23 -0.25
C THR A 209 29.94 20.74 -0.07
N LEU A 210 28.96 21.49 -0.59
CA LEU A 210 28.88 22.94 -0.46
C LEU A 210 28.12 23.41 0.80
N GLY A 211 27.69 22.50 1.68
CA GLY A 211 26.93 22.81 2.89
C GLY A 211 25.47 23.22 2.62
N LYS A 212 24.89 22.80 1.49
CA LYS A 212 23.56 23.21 0.99
C LYS A 212 22.58 22.04 0.83
N GLU A 213 22.75 20.96 1.59
CA GLU A 213 22.01 19.70 1.42
C GLU A 213 20.48 19.91 1.36
N GLU A 214 19.89 20.74 2.22
CA GLU A 214 18.44 20.98 2.22
C GLU A 214 17.92 21.72 0.98
N GLU A 215 18.78 22.51 0.29
CA GLU A 215 18.36 23.30 -0.87
C GLU A 215 18.01 22.39 -2.06
N VAL A 216 18.58 21.17 -2.15
CA VAL A 216 18.38 20.25 -3.28
C VAL A 216 16.96 19.68 -3.32
N TYR A 217 16.27 19.60 -2.18
CA TYR A 217 14.95 18.96 -2.10
C TYR A 217 13.87 19.68 -2.91
N LYS A 218 14.09 20.96 -3.25
CA LYS A 218 13.18 21.72 -4.11
C LYS A 218 12.99 21.16 -5.52
N TYR A 219 13.89 20.28 -5.98
CA TYR A 219 13.83 19.66 -7.30
C TYR A 219 13.03 18.35 -7.31
N LEU A 220 12.51 17.90 -6.16
CA LEU A 220 11.84 16.60 -6.05
C LEU A 220 10.56 16.48 -6.87
N ASP A 221 9.91 17.58 -7.27
CA ASP A 221 8.80 17.53 -8.23
C ASP A 221 9.25 17.07 -9.63
N ILE A 222 10.41 17.53 -10.11
CA ILE A 222 11.05 17.06 -11.36
C ILE A 222 11.46 15.60 -11.22
N VAL A 223 12.12 15.24 -10.10
CA VAL A 223 12.56 13.86 -9.84
C VAL A 223 11.37 12.90 -9.79
N ALA A 224 10.27 13.29 -9.16
CA ALA A 224 9.06 12.47 -9.10
C ALA A 224 8.42 12.25 -10.47
N ILE A 225 8.45 13.26 -11.36
CA ILE A 225 7.92 13.12 -12.72
C ILE A 225 8.70 12.06 -13.49
N GLY A 226 10.03 12.13 -13.54
CA GLY A 226 10.87 11.14 -14.24
C GLY A 226 10.73 9.76 -13.62
N THR A 227 10.83 9.67 -12.29
CA THR A 227 10.74 8.39 -11.55
C THR A 227 9.42 7.64 -11.82
N VAL A 228 8.29 8.34 -11.85
CA VAL A 228 6.99 7.70 -12.14
C VAL A 228 6.84 7.39 -13.63
N ALA A 229 7.39 8.24 -14.52
CA ALA A 229 7.32 8.04 -15.96
C ALA A 229 8.15 6.83 -16.44
N ASP A 230 9.26 6.53 -15.76
CA ASP A 230 10.15 5.39 -16.03
C ASP A 230 9.63 4.05 -15.46
N ILE A 231 8.51 4.07 -14.72
CA ILE A 231 7.84 2.85 -14.22
C ILE A 231 8.79 2.01 -13.33
N VAL A 232 9.70 2.64 -12.59
CA VAL A 232 10.55 1.95 -11.61
C VAL A 232 9.80 1.62 -10.32
N PRO A 233 10.25 0.60 -9.54
CA PRO A 233 9.67 0.27 -8.25
C PRO A 233 9.61 1.48 -7.30
N LEU A 234 8.41 1.82 -6.81
CA LEU A 234 8.18 2.87 -5.82
C LEU A 234 8.42 2.37 -4.39
N LEU A 235 9.66 1.94 -4.15
CA LEU A 235 10.19 1.47 -2.88
C LEU A 235 11.39 2.33 -2.46
N LYS A 236 11.82 2.20 -1.19
CA LYS A 236 12.96 2.93 -0.61
C LYS A 236 13.08 4.39 -1.08
N GLU A 237 14.18 4.78 -1.73
CA GLU A 237 14.47 6.15 -2.15
C GLU A 237 13.46 6.69 -3.18
N ASN A 238 13.07 5.89 -4.18
CA ASN A 238 12.05 6.31 -5.15
C ASN A 238 10.72 6.64 -4.48
N ARG A 239 10.34 5.89 -3.42
CA ARG A 239 9.14 6.18 -2.63
C ARG A 239 9.25 7.54 -1.93
N ILE A 240 10.41 7.87 -1.38
CA ILE A 240 10.67 9.17 -0.74
C ILE A 240 10.58 10.28 -1.79
N PHE A 241 11.29 10.14 -2.92
CA PHE A 241 11.31 11.15 -3.98
C PHE A 241 9.92 11.44 -4.52
N VAL A 242 9.14 10.40 -4.79
CA VAL A 242 7.78 10.54 -5.33
C VAL A 242 6.82 11.11 -4.28
N LYS A 243 6.90 10.68 -3.00
CA LYS A 243 6.03 11.21 -1.94
C LYS A 243 6.23 12.73 -1.77
N GLU A 244 7.48 13.17 -1.63
CA GLU A 244 7.83 14.58 -1.46
C GLU A 244 7.56 15.39 -2.74
N GLY A 245 7.89 14.82 -3.91
CA GLY A 245 7.66 15.47 -5.20
C GLY A 245 6.18 15.70 -5.51
N LEU A 246 5.29 14.78 -5.12
CA LEU A 246 3.84 14.96 -5.25
C LEU A 246 3.32 16.15 -4.43
N GLU A 247 3.88 16.38 -3.23
CA GLU A 247 3.55 17.57 -2.43
C GLU A 247 4.10 18.86 -3.08
N HIS A 248 5.30 18.81 -3.66
CA HIS A 248 5.88 19.94 -4.39
C HIS A 248 5.12 20.29 -5.67
N LEU A 249 4.58 19.32 -6.41
CA LEU A 249 3.81 19.56 -7.65
C LEU A 249 2.65 20.54 -7.44
N LYS A 250 1.97 20.46 -6.29
CA LYS A 250 0.86 21.36 -5.95
C LYS A 250 1.25 22.84 -6.00
N ARG A 251 2.51 23.14 -5.66
CA ARG A 251 3.07 24.49 -5.63
C ARG A 251 4.46 24.50 -6.26
N SER A 252 4.57 23.89 -7.45
CA SER A 252 5.85 23.82 -8.15
C SER A 252 6.40 25.23 -8.36
N ARG A 253 7.70 25.38 -8.12
CA ARG A 253 8.42 26.66 -8.29
C ARG A 253 8.85 26.91 -9.73
N TRP A 254 8.82 25.90 -10.58
CA TRP A 254 9.21 26.00 -11.98
C TRP A 254 8.05 26.61 -12.76
N LEU A 255 8.26 27.78 -13.35
CA LEU A 255 7.18 28.57 -13.95
C LEU A 255 6.38 27.77 -14.98
N GLY A 256 7.08 27.13 -15.93
CA GLY A 256 6.44 26.34 -16.97
C GLY A 256 5.68 25.13 -16.43
N LEU A 257 6.25 24.37 -15.49
CA LEU A 257 5.56 23.24 -14.86
C LEU A 257 4.33 23.71 -14.06
N ASN A 258 4.44 24.78 -13.28
CA ASN A 258 3.34 25.36 -12.52
C ASN A 258 2.18 25.78 -13.45
N MET A 259 2.51 26.46 -14.55
CA MET A 259 1.53 26.88 -15.56
C MET A 259 0.87 25.69 -16.26
N LEU A 260 1.64 24.64 -16.58
CA LEU A 260 1.10 23.42 -17.18
C LEU A 260 0.09 22.75 -16.23
N ILE A 261 0.48 22.54 -14.97
CA ILE A 261 -0.37 21.92 -13.94
C ILE A 261 -1.69 22.69 -13.79
N LYS A 262 -1.64 24.01 -13.69
CA LYS A 262 -2.84 24.88 -13.60
C LYS A 262 -3.75 24.77 -14.82
N LYS A 263 -3.17 24.56 -16.00
CA LYS A 263 -3.94 24.46 -17.25
C LYS A 263 -4.63 23.10 -17.41
N ILE A 264 -4.02 22.03 -16.91
CA ILE A 264 -4.55 20.66 -17.06
C ILE A 264 -5.44 20.22 -15.88
N PHE A 265 -5.30 20.85 -14.70
CA PHE A 265 -6.09 20.55 -13.51
C PHE A 265 -6.84 21.79 -13.02
N GLU A 266 -8.16 21.84 -13.27
CA GLU A 266 -9.01 22.94 -12.79
C GLU A 266 -9.06 23.04 -11.26
N ASP A 267 -8.90 21.91 -10.56
CA ASP A 267 -8.95 21.80 -9.10
C ASP A 267 -7.56 21.82 -8.42
N HIS A 268 -6.51 22.26 -9.12
CA HIS A 268 -5.11 22.14 -8.67
C HIS A 268 -4.85 22.65 -7.23
N ASP A 269 -5.57 23.68 -6.78
CA ASP A 269 -5.37 24.30 -5.46
C ASP A 269 -5.77 23.39 -4.29
N ILE A 270 -6.73 22.51 -4.51
CA ILE A 270 -7.27 21.59 -3.49
C ILE A 270 -6.97 20.11 -3.81
N ARG A 271 -6.47 19.82 -5.02
CA ARG A 271 -6.10 18.48 -5.45
C ARG A 271 -4.99 17.89 -4.57
N LYS A 272 -5.15 16.61 -4.23
CA LYS A 272 -4.06 15.77 -3.72
C LYS A 272 -3.49 14.99 -4.90
N PHE A 273 -2.31 15.40 -5.36
CA PHE A 273 -1.64 14.73 -6.47
C PHE A 273 -1.27 13.30 -6.08
N ASN A 274 -1.36 12.40 -7.06
CA ASN A 274 -0.94 11.03 -6.92
C ASN A 274 -0.18 10.58 -8.19
N THR A 275 0.34 9.36 -8.15
CA THR A 275 1.11 8.77 -9.26
C THR A 275 0.30 8.60 -10.54
N TYR A 276 -1.03 8.50 -10.47
CA TYR A 276 -1.87 8.48 -11.67
C TYR A 276 -1.84 9.85 -12.38
N ASP A 277 -1.89 10.96 -11.63
CA ASP A 277 -1.78 12.30 -12.22
C ASP A 277 -0.44 12.46 -12.97
N ILE A 278 0.66 11.92 -12.43
CA ILE A 278 1.95 11.92 -13.13
C ILE A 278 1.94 10.95 -14.32
N GLY A 279 1.73 9.65 -14.08
CA GLY A 279 1.94 8.60 -15.10
C GLY A 279 0.95 8.61 -16.25
N PHE A 280 -0.29 9.08 -16.04
CA PHE A 280 -1.35 9.05 -17.05
C PHE A 280 -1.76 10.42 -17.60
N ILE A 281 -1.34 11.52 -16.97
CA ILE A 281 -1.71 12.88 -17.40
C ILE A 281 -0.47 13.70 -17.72
N ILE A 282 0.44 13.90 -16.76
CA ILE A 282 1.61 14.78 -16.93
C ILE A 282 2.67 14.15 -17.85
N ALA A 283 3.16 12.94 -17.52
CA ALA A 283 4.21 12.27 -18.29
C ALA A 283 3.83 12.04 -19.76
N PRO A 284 2.57 11.64 -20.11
CA PRO A 284 2.15 11.52 -21.50
C PRO A 284 2.23 12.81 -22.32
N ILE A 285 2.13 14.00 -21.69
CA ILE A 285 2.26 15.28 -22.41
C ILE A 285 3.70 15.47 -22.88
N PHE A 286 4.67 15.23 -22.02
CA PHE A 286 6.09 15.33 -22.36
C PHE A 286 6.52 14.22 -23.34
N ASN A 287 6.06 12.98 -23.12
CA ASN A 287 6.29 11.86 -24.02
C ASN A 287 5.72 12.07 -25.43
N ALA A 288 4.69 12.89 -25.59
CA ALA A 288 4.11 13.14 -26.91
C ALA A 288 5.10 13.88 -27.82
N VAL A 289 5.90 14.80 -27.26
CA VAL A 289 6.89 15.55 -28.04
C VAL A 289 8.06 14.67 -28.43
N GLY A 290 8.64 13.88 -27.52
CA GLY A 290 9.69 12.92 -27.90
C GLY A 290 9.26 11.85 -28.92
N ARG A 291 7.95 11.67 -29.13
CA ARG A 291 7.39 10.75 -30.13
C ARG A 291 7.07 11.38 -31.48
N LEU A 292 6.84 12.68 -31.52
CA LEU A 292 6.33 13.40 -32.69
C LEU A 292 7.29 14.50 -33.19
N GLU A 293 8.16 15.06 -32.34
CA GLU A 293 9.03 16.21 -32.62
C GLU A 293 10.34 16.20 -31.78
N ASP A 294 11.06 17.34 -31.72
CA ASP A 294 12.29 17.55 -30.96
C ASP A 294 12.00 17.66 -29.44
N ALA A 295 12.55 16.73 -28.66
CA ALA A 295 12.42 16.64 -27.20
C ALA A 295 12.98 17.85 -26.44
N LYS A 296 13.82 18.70 -27.06
CA LYS A 296 14.37 19.91 -26.43
C LYS A 296 13.28 20.86 -25.91
N LYS A 297 12.15 20.96 -26.62
CA LYS A 297 11.00 21.78 -26.21
C LYS A 297 10.46 21.42 -24.83
N ALA A 298 10.57 20.16 -24.43
CA ALA A 298 10.12 19.68 -23.13
C ALA A 298 11.03 20.19 -22.01
N VAL A 299 12.36 20.15 -22.20
CA VAL A 299 13.35 20.71 -21.25
C VAL A 299 13.19 22.21 -21.12
N GLU A 300 13.00 22.92 -22.25
CA GLU A 300 12.76 24.37 -22.26
C GLU A 300 11.64 24.77 -21.31
N LEU A 301 10.53 24.02 -21.26
CA LEU A 301 9.42 24.33 -20.37
C LEU A 301 9.82 24.25 -18.87
N PHE A 302 10.69 23.31 -18.48
CA PHE A 302 11.14 23.21 -17.08
C PHE A 302 12.06 24.36 -16.68
N ILE A 303 12.85 24.89 -17.61
CA ILE A 303 13.89 25.89 -17.32
C ILE A 303 13.49 27.34 -17.63
N GLU A 304 12.43 27.53 -18.41
CA GLU A 304 11.95 28.84 -18.84
C GLU A 304 11.40 29.70 -17.68
N LYS A 305 11.67 31.01 -17.79
CA LYS A 305 11.29 32.05 -16.82
C LYS A 305 10.36 33.10 -17.40
N ASP A 306 10.15 33.11 -18.72
CA ASP A 306 9.19 33.98 -19.39
C ASP A 306 7.81 33.31 -19.53
N HIS A 307 6.79 34.00 -19.01
CA HIS A 307 5.41 33.52 -19.00
C HIS A 307 4.80 33.39 -20.40
N ARG A 308 5.17 34.24 -21.37
CA ARG A 308 4.67 34.16 -22.75
C ARG A 308 5.27 32.96 -23.47
N VAL A 309 6.57 32.72 -23.28
CA VAL A 309 7.25 31.55 -23.85
C VAL A 309 6.67 30.26 -23.27
N CYS A 310 6.50 30.19 -21.94
CA CYS A 310 5.84 29.06 -21.29
C CYS A 310 4.43 28.80 -21.84
N SER A 311 3.61 29.85 -21.98
CA SER A 311 2.24 29.72 -22.49
C SER A 311 2.18 29.15 -23.92
N ALA A 312 3.09 29.60 -24.79
CA ALA A 312 3.20 29.09 -26.16
C ALA A 312 3.66 27.62 -26.18
N SER A 313 4.71 27.29 -25.43
CA SER A 313 5.22 25.91 -25.31
C SER A 313 4.17 24.96 -24.76
N ILE A 314 3.44 25.35 -23.71
CA ILE A 314 2.35 24.54 -23.15
C ILE A 314 1.22 24.31 -24.17
N LYS A 315 0.89 25.30 -24.99
CA LYS A 315 -0.12 25.13 -26.04
C LYS A 315 0.32 24.06 -27.03
N ASP A 316 1.55 24.16 -27.53
CA ASP A 316 2.13 23.21 -28.48
C ASP A 316 2.18 21.78 -27.91
N LEU A 317 2.68 21.62 -26.67
CA LEU A 317 2.70 20.34 -25.95
C LEU A 317 1.32 19.67 -25.84
N LEU A 318 0.28 20.46 -25.54
CA LEU A 318 -1.09 19.93 -25.41
C LEU A 318 -1.72 19.57 -26.75
N GLU A 319 -1.43 20.33 -27.81
CA GLU A 319 -1.86 20.03 -29.18
C GLU A 319 -1.22 18.71 -29.65
N LYS A 320 0.11 18.55 -29.47
CA LYS A 320 0.84 17.31 -29.80
C LYS A 320 0.35 16.10 -29.01
N ASN A 321 0.08 16.27 -27.72
CA ASN A 321 -0.50 15.21 -26.90
C ASN A 321 -1.91 14.80 -27.37
N SER A 322 -2.69 15.74 -27.91
CA SER A 322 -4.02 15.46 -28.47
C SER A 322 -3.92 14.75 -29.81
N GLU A 323 -3.06 15.22 -30.72
CA GLU A 323 -2.72 14.57 -32.00
C GLU A 323 -2.29 13.11 -31.77
N ARG A 324 -1.39 12.87 -30.82
CA ARG A 324 -0.98 11.51 -30.45
C ARG A 324 -2.15 10.65 -29.95
N LYS A 325 -3.13 11.20 -29.21
CA LYS A 325 -4.31 10.42 -28.76
C LYS A 325 -5.22 10.05 -29.92
N GLU A 326 -5.39 10.95 -30.88
CA GLU A 326 -6.22 10.72 -32.07
C GLU A 326 -5.63 9.60 -32.92
N ILE A 327 -4.33 9.69 -33.26
CA ILE A 327 -3.61 8.63 -34.00
C ILE A 327 -3.70 7.29 -33.26
N GLN A 328 -3.52 7.30 -31.94
CA GLN A 328 -3.60 6.10 -31.11
C GLN A 328 -4.98 5.45 -31.16
N GLU A 329 -6.06 6.24 -31.09
CA GLU A 329 -7.42 5.71 -31.13
C GLU A 329 -7.75 5.16 -32.52
N GLU A 330 -7.33 5.84 -33.59
CA GLU A 330 -7.50 5.36 -34.96
C GLU A 330 -6.83 4.00 -35.18
N ILE A 331 -5.54 3.88 -34.83
CA ILE A 331 -4.79 2.62 -34.96
C ILE A 331 -5.42 1.54 -34.08
N PHE A 332 -5.88 1.88 -32.87
CA PHE A 332 -6.52 0.91 -31.98
C PHE A 332 -7.83 0.37 -32.54
N GLN A 333 -8.70 1.21 -33.11
CA GLN A 333 -9.95 0.75 -33.72
C GLN A 333 -9.70 -0.14 -34.94
N LYS A 334 -8.79 0.27 -35.85
CA LYS A 334 -8.39 -0.56 -37.00
C LYS A 334 -7.82 -1.91 -36.57
N ALA A 335 -6.98 -1.91 -35.52
CA ALA A 335 -6.43 -3.14 -34.98
C ALA A 335 -7.51 -4.09 -34.41
N ILE A 336 -8.49 -3.56 -33.67
CA ILE A 336 -9.64 -4.35 -33.20
C ILE A 336 -10.43 -4.91 -34.38
N GLU A 337 -10.76 -4.08 -35.37
CA GLU A 337 -11.52 -4.51 -36.54
C GLU A 337 -10.84 -5.68 -37.26
N LYS A 338 -9.52 -5.62 -37.43
CA LYS A 338 -8.75 -6.74 -37.99
C LYS A 338 -8.78 -7.98 -37.11
N VAL A 339 -8.56 -7.83 -35.80
CA VAL A 339 -8.58 -8.97 -34.86
C VAL A 339 -9.93 -9.70 -34.90
N GLU A 340 -11.04 -8.96 -34.96
CA GLU A 340 -12.38 -9.53 -35.00
C GLU A 340 -12.72 -10.12 -36.39
N ASN A 341 -12.47 -9.39 -37.48
CA ASN A 341 -12.83 -9.80 -38.84
C ASN A 341 -12.03 -11.01 -39.33
N GLU A 342 -10.73 -11.05 -39.01
CA GLU A 342 -9.83 -12.14 -39.39
C GLU A 342 -9.78 -13.25 -38.33
N LYS A 343 -10.54 -13.11 -37.24
CA LYS A 343 -10.58 -14.04 -36.10
C LYS A 343 -9.21 -14.33 -35.49
N LEU A 344 -8.34 -13.33 -35.44
CA LEU A 344 -7.01 -13.46 -34.84
C LEU A 344 -7.08 -13.77 -33.35
N TYR A 345 -8.22 -13.49 -32.69
CA TYR A 345 -8.46 -13.89 -31.30
C TYR A 345 -8.44 -15.40 -31.06
N GLU A 346 -8.51 -16.25 -32.10
CA GLU A 346 -8.33 -17.70 -31.99
C GLU A 346 -6.84 -18.07 -31.83
N ASN A 347 -5.92 -17.26 -32.37
CA ASN A 347 -4.48 -17.50 -32.34
C ASN A 347 -3.87 -17.27 -30.95
N SER A 348 -2.71 -17.88 -30.68
CA SER A 348 -1.96 -17.68 -29.43
C SER A 348 -1.30 -16.30 -29.33
N VAL A 349 -0.91 -15.71 -30.47
CA VAL A 349 -0.30 -14.38 -30.58
C VAL A 349 -1.09 -13.53 -31.57
N LEU A 350 -1.48 -12.33 -31.15
CA LEU A 350 -2.14 -11.36 -32.00
C LEU A 350 -1.11 -10.58 -32.80
N ILE A 351 -1.15 -10.65 -34.13
CA ILE A 351 -0.21 -9.97 -35.00
C ILE A 351 -1.01 -9.15 -36.00
N VAL A 352 -0.87 -7.83 -35.95
CA VAL A 352 -1.60 -6.90 -36.81
C VAL A 352 -0.63 -5.91 -37.44
N GLY A 353 -0.57 -5.90 -38.77
CA GLY A 353 0.18 -4.89 -39.54
C GLY A 353 -0.72 -4.14 -40.50
N GLU A 354 -0.51 -2.83 -40.62
CA GLU A 354 -1.24 -2.01 -41.60
C GLU A 354 -0.42 -0.80 -42.05
N GLU A 355 -0.71 -0.32 -43.25
CA GLU A 355 -0.21 0.96 -43.76
C GLU A 355 -0.89 2.12 -43.01
N GLY A 356 -0.13 3.19 -42.74
CA GLY A 356 -0.62 4.36 -42.01
C GLY A 356 -0.59 4.21 -40.49
N PHE A 357 -0.20 3.06 -39.95
CA PHE A 357 0.16 2.95 -38.53
C PHE A 357 1.45 3.73 -38.27
N HIS A 358 1.57 4.36 -37.10
CA HIS A 358 2.73 5.20 -36.76
C HIS A 358 3.60 4.53 -35.70
N HIS A 359 4.88 4.25 -35.98
CA HIS A 359 5.82 3.56 -35.08
C HIS A 359 5.95 4.21 -33.70
N GLY A 360 5.80 5.54 -33.62
CA GLY A 360 5.75 6.28 -32.35
C GLY A 360 4.57 5.91 -31.43
N VAL A 361 3.55 5.21 -31.93
CA VAL A 361 2.27 4.96 -31.25
C VAL A 361 1.92 3.47 -31.16
N ILE A 362 2.36 2.62 -32.11
CA ILE A 362 2.04 1.17 -32.17
C ILE A 362 2.29 0.41 -30.86
N GLY A 363 3.31 0.80 -30.08
CA GLY A 363 3.60 0.15 -28.80
C GLY A 363 2.52 0.39 -27.72
N ILE A 364 1.85 1.54 -27.73
CA ILE A 364 0.72 1.82 -26.81
C ILE A 364 -0.50 1.01 -27.24
N VAL A 365 -0.73 0.92 -28.55
CA VAL A 365 -1.83 0.12 -29.10
C VAL A 365 -1.64 -1.36 -28.78
N ALA A 366 -0.43 -1.89 -28.92
CA ALA A 366 -0.10 -3.27 -28.56
C ALA A 366 -0.46 -3.56 -27.09
N SER A 367 -0.14 -2.65 -26.16
CA SER A 367 -0.54 -2.80 -24.74
C SER A 367 -2.05 -2.83 -24.55
N LYS A 368 -2.80 -1.94 -25.23
CA LYS A 368 -4.28 -1.90 -25.12
C LYS A 368 -4.96 -3.14 -25.69
N ILE A 369 -4.47 -3.64 -26.82
CA ILE A 369 -4.98 -4.88 -27.44
C ILE A 369 -4.66 -6.07 -26.53
N LEU A 370 -3.45 -6.15 -25.99
CA LEU A 370 -3.08 -7.14 -24.99
C LEU A 370 -4.00 -7.07 -23.77
N ASP A 371 -4.31 -5.88 -23.23
CA ASP A 371 -5.19 -5.75 -22.06
C ASP A 371 -6.62 -6.24 -22.32
N ARG A 372 -7.11 -6.08 -23.56
CA ARG A 372 -8.46 -6.48 -23.99
C ARG A 372 -8.58 -8.00 -24.21
N TYR A 373 -7.62 -8.60 -24.91
CA TYR A 373 -7.68 -10.01 -25.29
C TYR A 373 -6.84 -10.93 -24.38
N TYR A 374 -5.96 -10.37 -23.55
CA TYR A 374 -4.97 -11.06 -22.72
C TYR A 374 -4.10 -12.06 -23.49
N LYS A 375 -3.57 -11.62 -24.64
CA LYS A 375 -2.66 -12.41 -25.49
C LYS A 375 -1.41 -11.60 -25.86
N PRO A 376 -0.24 -12.24 -26.03
CA PRO A 376 0.93 -11.58 -26.63
C PRO A 376 0.51 -10.89 -27.94
N THR A 377 0.91 -9.63 -28.10
CA THR A 377 0.41 -8.77 -29.17
C THR A 377 1.58 -8.06 -29.87
N ILE A 378 1.56 -8.09 -31.20
CA ILE A 378 2.49 -7.40 -32.09
C ILE A 378 1.70 -6.49 -33.01
N ILE A 379 2.01 -5.19 -32.99
CA ILE A 379 1.45 -4.20 -33.90
C ILE A 379 2.56 -3.68 -34.81
N MET A 380 2.33 -3.62 -36.12
CA MET A 380 3.32 -3.25 -37.13
C MET A 380 2.88 -2.05 -37.98
N GLU A 381 3.77 -1.08 -38.15
CA GLU A 381 3.72 -0.10 -39.23
C GLU A 381 4.30 -0.72 -40.49
N ILE A 382 3.46 -0.88 -41.54
CA ILE A 382 3.91 -1.33 -42.85
C ILE A 382 4.34 -0.10 -43.66
N LYS A 383 5.56 -0.13 -44.20
CA LYS A 383 6.12 0.93 -45.06
C LYS A 383 6.38 0.40 -46.47
N PRO A 384 5.39 0.45 -47.38
CA PRO A 384 5.51 -0.11 -48.72
C PRO A 384 6.71 0.45 -49.51
N ASP A 385 6.99 1.76 -49.37
CA ASP A 385 8.08 2.45 -50.07
C ASP A 385 9.48 1.95 -49.67
N GLU A 386 9.64 1.51 -48.42
CA GLU A 386 10.89 0.96 -47.90
C GLU A 386 10.96 -0.58 -48.04
N GLY A 387 9.83 -1.24 -48.35
CA GLY A 387 9.73 -2.70 -48.41
C GLY A 387 9.82 -3.40 -47.05
N ILE A 388 9.70 -2.65 -45.95
CA ILE A 388 9.84 -3.15 -44.58
C ILE A 388 8.64 -2.78 -43.71
N ALA A 389 8.53 -3.45 -42.56
CA ALA A 389 7.61 -3.08 -41.49
C ALA A 389 8.36 -2.94 -40.17
N THR A 390 7.94 -1.99 -39.35
CA THR A 390 8.47 -1.76 -37.99
C THR A 390 7.42 -2.17 -36.97
N ALA A 391 7.81 -3.06 -36.06
CA ALA A 391 6.91 -3.72 -35.13
C ALA A 391 7.20 -3.31 -33.67
N SER A 392 6.14 -3.25 -32.86
CA SER A 392 6.23 -3.21 -31.40
C SER A 392 5.41 -4.33 -30.78
N CYS A 393 6.03 -5.02 -29.83
CA CYS A 393 5.50 -6.23 -29.20
C CYS A 393 5.24 -6.00 -27.71
N ARG A 394 4.19 -6.62 -27.19
CA ARG A 394 3.87 -6.70 -25.77
C ARG A 394 3.50 -8.13 -25.41
N SER A 395 3.90 -8.58 -24.23
CA SER A 395 3.71 -9.96 -23.79
C SER A 395 2.97 -10.07 -22.46
N ILE A 396 2.38 -11.25 -22.23
CA ILE A 396 1.72 -11.61 -20.97
C ILE A 396 2.68 -12.33 -20.02
N GLU A 397 2.31 -12.42 -18.75
CA GLU A 397 3.05 -13.23 -17.76
C GLU A 397 3.05 -14.70 -18.20
N GLY A 398 4.23 -15.32 -18.22
CA GLY A 398 4.41 -16.70 -18.68
C GLY A 398 4.83 -16.84 -20.14
N PHE A 399 4.93 -15.76 -20.92
CA PHE A 399 5.47 -15.81 -22.29
C PHE A 399 6.58 -14.76 -22.50
N ASN A 400 7.79 -15.22 -22.76
CA ASN A 400 8.95 -14.37 -23.01
C ASN A 400 9.01 -14.01 -24.51
N ILE A 401 8.62 -12.77 -24.86
CA ILE A 401 8.52 -12.37 -26.27
C ILE A 401 9.87 -12.25 -26.95
N ILE A 402 10.91 -11.78 -26.24
CA ILE A 402 12.25 -11.63 -26.84
C ILE A 402 12.89 -13.00 -27.10
N GLU A 403 12.68 -13.97 -26.21
CA GLU A 403 13.11 -15.35 -26.41
C GLU A 403 12.38 -16.00 -27.59
N ALA A 404 11.07 -15.75 -27.74
CA ALA A 404 10.32 -16.21 -28.90
C ALA A 404 10.88 -15.61 -30.21
N ILE A 405 11.13 -14.29 -30.22
CA ILE A 405 11.68 -13.56 -31.38
C ILE A 405 13.09 -14.06 -31.75
N ASN A 406 13.94 -14.40 -30.77
CA ASN A 406 15.30 -14.91 -31.01
C ASN A 406 15.34 -16.18 -31.88
N ASN A 407 14.27 -17.00 -31.86
CA ASN A 407 14.18 -18.20 -32.69
C ASN A 407 13.97 -17.90 -34.19
N PHE A 408 13.67 -16.64 -34.53
CA PHE A 408 13.32 -16.22 -35.89
C PHE A 408 14.19 -15.06 -36.38
N SER A 409 15.40 -14.90 -35.81
CA SER A 409 16.33 -13.81 -36.15
C SER A 409 16.62 -13.70 -37.64
N ASP A 410 16.64 -14.82 -38.36
CA ASP A 410 16.92 -14.87 -39.80
C ASP A 410 15.87 -14.16 -40.67
N LEU A 411 14.65 -13.98 -40.15
CA LEU A 411 13.58 -13.26 -40.85
C LEU A 411 13.62 -11.74 -40.58
N LEU A 412 14.40 -11.30 -39.60
CA LEU A 412 14.39 -9.95 -39.05
C LEU A 412 15.61 -9.15 -39.54
N ILE A 413 15.44 -7.84 -39.66
CA ILE A 413 16.50 -6.91 -40.06
C ILE A 413 17.25 -6.40 -38.83
N LYS A 414 16.49 -5.96 -37.82
CA LYS A 414 16.97 -5.49 -36.52
C LYS A 414 15.91 -5.87 -35.48
N TYR A 415 16.33 -6.23 -34.27
CA TYR A 415 15.41 -6.49 -33.17
C TYR A 415 16.09 -6.31 -31.82
N GLY A 416 15.30 -6.08 -30.78
CA GLY A 416 15.76 -5.94 -29.41
C GLY A 416 14.59 -5.80 -28.43
N GLY A 417 14.86 -5.96 -27.14
CA GLY A 417 13.84 -5.84 -26.09
C GLY A 417 14.13 -6.69 -24.86
N HIS A 418 13.09 -6.90 -24.07
CA HIS A 418 13.07 -7.71 -22.86
C HIS A 418 11.84 -8.63 -22.84
N SER A 419 11.67 -9.41 -21.76
CA SER A 419 10.66 -10.47 -21.69
C SER A 419 9.21 -10.02 -21.94
N GLY A 420 8.86 -8.80 -21.53
CA GLY A 420 7.50 -8.23 -21.64
C GLY A 420 7.28 -7.31 -22.84
N ALA A 421 8.33 -6.84 -23.51
CA ALA A 421 8.23 -5.94 -24.64
C ALA A 421 9.45 -6.04 -25.57
N ALA A 422 9.21 -5.96 -26.87
CA ALA A 422 10.27 -5.97 -27.87
C ALA A 422 9.91 -5.07 -29.06
N GLY A 423 10.90 -4.72 -29.87
CA GLY A 423 10.74 -4.03 -31.14
C GLY A 423 11.62 -4.67 -32.21
N PHE A 424 11.13 -4.70 -33.44
CA PHE A 424 11.90 -5.24 -34.57
C PHE A 424 11.49 -4.62 -35.91
N SER A 425 12.34 -4.77 -36.91
CA SER A 425 12.05 -4.47 -38.31
C SER A 425 12.11 -5.77 -39.12
N ILE A 426 11.16 -5.96 -40.03
CA ILE A 426 10.99 -7.17 -40.85
C ILE A 426 10.71 -6.76 -42.30
N LYS A 427 11.12 -7.57 -43.28
CA LYS A 427 10.69 -7.35 -44.67
C LYS A 427 9.22 -7.70 -44.83
N ILE A 428 8.48 -6.95 -45.65
CA ILE A 428 7.04 -7.17 -45.84
C ILE A 428 6.75 -8.61 -46.30
N GLU A 429 7.57 -9.16 -47.20
CA GLU A 429 7.47 -10.54 -47.71
C GLU A 429 7.60 -11.63 -46.62
N ASN A 430 8.25 -11.32 -45.49
CA ASN A 430 8.49 -12.28 -44.41
C ASN A 430 7.39 -12.28 -43.34
N ILE A 431 6.43 -11.34 -43.38
CA ILE A 431 5.43 -11.15 -42.29
C ILE A 431 4.53 -12.38 -42.12
N GLU A 432 4.04 -12.96 -43.22
CA GLU A 432 3.17 -14.15 -43.15
C GLU A 432 3.92 -15.36 -42.58
N GLU A 433 5.14 -15.61 -43.05
CA GLU A 433 5.95 -16.73 -42.56
C GLU A 433 6.31 -16.56 -41.08
N PHE A 434 6.70 -15.36 -40.67
CA PHE A 434 6.97 -15.03 -39.27
C PHE A 434 5.73 -15.24 -38.40
N SER A 435 4.57 -14.75 -38.84
CA SER A 435 3.32 -14.84 -38.09
C SER A 435 2.88 -16.28 -37.84
N ARG A 436 3.04 -17.14 -38.86
CA ARG A 436 2.74 -18.57 -38.76
C ARG A 436 3.69 -19.26 -37.78
N LYS A 437 5.01 -19.08 -37.94
CA LYS A 437 6.02 -19.72 -37.08
C LYS A 437 5.93 -19.28 -35.63
N LEU A 438 5.66 -18.00 -35.38
CA LEU A 438 5.54 -17.48 -34.02
C LEU A 438 4.30 -18.03 -33.31
N ASN A 439 3.17 -18.15 -34.00
CA ASN A 439 1.97 -18.76 -33.42
C ASN A 439 2.16 -20.25 -33.11
N GLU A 440 2.80 -21.00 -34.01
CA GLU A 440 3.14 -22.41 -33.78
C GLU A 440 4.09 -22.59 -32.58
N TYR A 441 5.08 -21.70 -32.43
CA TYR A 441 5.93 -21.69 -31.23
C TYR A 441 5.14 -21.39 -29.96
N ALA A 442 4.26 -20.37 -30.01
CA ALA A 442 3.47 -19.92 -28.88
C ALA A 442 2.49 -20.97 -28.37
N GLU A 443 1.83 -21.73 -29.26
CA GLU A 443 0.95 -22.85 -28.91
C GLU A 443 1.66 -23.97 -28.15
N ASN A 444 2.94 -24.22 -28.46
CA ASN A 444 3.73 -25.23 -27.77
C ASN A 444 4.39 -24.69 -26.47
N ALA A 445 4.66 -23.39 -26.41
CA ALA A 445 5.35 -22.76 -25.30
C ALA A 445 4.41 -22.33 -24.15
N MET A 446 3.11 -22.15 -24.42
CA MET A 446 2.12 -21.72 -23.42
C MET A 446 1.11 -22.82 -23.11
N GLU A 447 0.83 -23.05 -21.82
CA GLU A 447 -0.34 -23.81 -21.40
C GLU A 447 -1.62 -22.95 -21.55
N ASP A 448 -2.78 -23.57 -21.80
CA ASP A 448 -4.08 -22.86 -21.91
C ASP A 448 -4.37 -21.95 -20.71
N SER A 449 -3.97 -22.35 -19.49
CA SER A 449 -4.12 -21.54 -18.28
C SER A 449 -3.29 -20.25 -18.26
N THR A 450 -2.26 -20.16 -19.11
CA THR A 450 -1.43 -18.95 -19.31
C THR A 450 -2.22 -17.85 -20.01
N LEU A 451 -3.15 -18.24 -20.91
CA LEU A 451 -4.04 -17.33 -21.63
C LEU A 451 -5.22 -16.83 -20.78
N ILE A 452 -5.36 -17.31 -19.53
CA ILE A 452 -6.39 -16.87 -18.60
C ILE A 452 -5.82 -15.78 -17.70
N LYS A 453 -6.38 -14.57 -17.79
CA LYS A 453 -5.92 -13.40 -17.04
C LYS A 453 -5.96 -13.64 -15.52
N PRO A 454 -4.82 -13.61 -14.82
CA PRO A 454 -4.80 -13.74 -13.38
C PRO A 454 -5.22 -12.43 -12.72
N VAL A 455 -6.23 -12.50 -11.86
CA VAL A 455 -6.65 -11.41 -10.97
C VAL A 455 -6.01 -11.68 -9.61
N LYS A 456 -4.88 -11.00 -9.33
CA LYS A 456 -4.09 -11.20 -8.12
C LYS A 456 -4.72 -10.48 -6.93
N VAL A 457 -5.65 -11.13 -6.24
CA VAL A 457 -6.35 -10.60 -5.07
C VAL A 457 -5.43 -10.61 -3.86
N ASP A 458 -5.17 -9.44 -3.28
CA ASP A 458 -4.34 -9.32 -2.08
C ASP A 458 -5.04 -9.87 -0.85
N ARG A 459 -6.35 -9.61 -0.71
CA ARG A 459 -7.08 -10.03 0.49
C ARG A 459 -8.61 -10.04 0.36
N PRO A 460 -9.29 -11.10 0.83
CA PRO A 460 -10.73 -11.02 1.11
C PRO A 460 -10.99 -10.05 2.28
N LEU A 461 -11.95 -9.15 2.13
CA LEU A 461 -12.27 -8.14 3.13
C LEU A 461 -13.70 -8.32 3.64
N PRO A 462 -13.96 -8.30 4.96
CA PRO A 462 -15.32 -8.18 5.47
C PRO A 462 -15.96 -6.84 5.07
N PHE A 463 -17.24 -6.83 4.70
CA PHE A 463 -17.91 -5.63 4.19
C PHE A 463 -17.85 -4.44 5.16
N TYR A 464 -17.99 -4.69 6.47
CA TYR A 464 -17.93 -3.66 7.51
C TYR A 464 -16.54 -3.01 7.67
N LYS A 465 -15.47 -3.58 7.09
CA LYS A 465 -14.15 -2.93 7.10
C LYS A 465 -14.02 -1.82 6.06
N ILE A 466 -14.99 -1.66 5.16
CA ILE A 466 -14.97 -0.56 4.18
C ILE A 466 -15.44 0.73 4.87
N SER A 467 -14.59 1.27 5.74
CA SER A 467 -14.85 2.43 6.60
C SER A 467 -13.75 3.49 6.47
N TYR A 468 -13.99 4.69 7.00
CA TYR A 468 -12.99 5.76 7.05
C TYR A 468 -11.68 5.28 7.67
N ASP A 469 -11.71 4.68 8.87
CA ASP A 469 -10.54 4.17 9.59
C ASP A 469 -9.65 3.27 8.72
N PHE A 470 -10.27 2.35 7.98
CA PHE A 470 -9.54 1.40 7.16
C PHE A 470 -8.92 2.07 5.93
N LEU A 471 -9.69 2.91 5.22
CA LEU A 471 -9.20 3.59 4.03
C LEU A 471 -8.11 4.63 4.37
N ASP A 472 -8.22 5.30 5.51
CA ASP A 472 -7.19 6.21 6.05
C ASP A 472 -5.87 5.44 6.27
N LYS A 473 -5.94 4.26 6.93
CA LYS A 473 -4.78 3.37 7.11
C LYS A 473 -4.21 2.84 5.80
N ILE A 474 -5.06 2.52 4.81
CA ILE A 474 -4.60 2.13 3.46
C ILE A 474 -3.87 3.28 2.77
N SER A 475 -4.28 4.53 2.99
CA SER A 475 -3.63 5.69 2.39
C SER A 475 -2.18 5.88 2.85
N LEU A 476 -1.79 5.33 4.01
CA LEU A 476 -0.40 5.30 4.47
C LEU A 476 0.52 4.51 3.53
N LEU A 477 -0.05 3.55 2.78
CA LEU A 477 0.68 2.76 1.79
C LEU A 477 0.97 3.54 0.50
N GLU A 478 0.36 4.72 0.30
CA GLU A 478 0.64 5.61 -0.82
C GLU A 478 2.04 6.23 -0.73
N PRO A 479 2.71 6.53 -1.86
CA PRO A 479 2.18 6.45 -3.24
C PRO A 479 2.13 5.01 -3.78
N PHE A 480 1.05 4.66 -4.47
CA PHE A 480 0.93 3.39 -5.20
C PHE A 480 1.56 3.50 -6.59
N GLY A 481 2.11 2.42 -7.12
CA GLY A 481 2.71 2.37 -8.45
C GLY A 481 3.37 1.03 -8.72
N PHE A 482 4.31 0.98 -9.66
CA PHE A 482 5.09 -0.24 -9.88
C PHE A 482 5.88 -0.62 -8.61
N GLY A 483 5.99 -1.91 -8.31
CA GLY A 483 6.54 -2.41 -7.03
C GLY A 483 5.64 -2.22 -5.79
N ASN A 484 4.68 -1.28 -5.82
CA ASN A 484 3.74 -1.00 -4.73
C ASN A 484 2.31 -0.77 -5.25
N PRO A 485 1.63 -1.78 -5.83
CA PRO A 485 0.31 -1.58 -6.41
C PRO A 485 -0.74 -1.25 -5.34
N SER A 486 -1.80 -0.54 -5.76
CA SER A 486 -2.99 -0.36 -4.93
C SER A 486 -3.58 -1.72 -4.56
N PRO A 487 -3.90 -1.99 -3.28
CA PRO A 487 -4.43 -3.27 -2.84
C PRO A 487 -5.72 -3.67 -3.57
N LEU A 488 -5.75 -4.90 -4.06
CA LEU A 488 -6.94 -5.51 -4.64
C LEU A 488 -7.63 -6.39 -3.59
N PHE A 489 -8.83 -6.00 -3.21
CA PHE A 489 -9.66 -6.74 -2.25
C PHE A 489 -10.70 -7.59 -2.97
N SER A 490 -11.29 -8.54 -2.24
CA SER A 490 -12.48 -9.23 -2.71
C SER A 490 -13.59 -9.31 -1.67
N LEU A 491 -14.83 -9.30 -2.15
CA LEU A 491 -16.03 -9.64 -1.39
C LEU A 491 -16.75 -10.79 -2.08
N ASP A 492 -17.18 -11.77 -1.31
CA ASP A 492 -18.03 -12.86 -1.79
C ASP A 492 -19.52 -12.52 -1.64
N ASN A 493 -20.38 -13.23 -2.39
CA ASN A 493 -21.82 -13.28 -2.15
C ASN A 493 -22.50 -11.90 -1.93
N CYS A 494 -22.16 -10.93 -2.77
CA CYS A 494 -22.76 -9.60 -2.78
C CYS A 494 -24.02 -9.57 -3.63
N GLN A 495 -25.02 -8.82 -3.19
CA GLN A 495 -26.10 -8.35 -4.07
C GLN A 495 -25.68 -7.04 -4.73
N PHE A 496 -26.35 -6.69 -5.81
CA PHE A 496 -26.12 -5.40 -6.48
C PHE A 496 -27.43 -4.85 -7.06
N ASP A 497 -27.49 -3.53 -7.21
CA ASP A 497 -28.57 -2.86 -7.92
C ASP A 497 -28.07 -1.64 -8.71
N GLY A 498 -28.98 -0.94 -9.38
CA GLY A 498 -28.66 0.31 -10.07
C GLY A 498 -27.68 0.17 -11.24
N LEU A 499 -27.51 -1.04 -11.78
CA LEU A 499 -26.63 -1.37 -12.90
C LEU A 499 -26.95 -0.50 -14.12
N ARG A 500 -25.96 0.27 -14.57
CA ARG A 500 -26.09 1.15 -15.73
C ARG A 500 -24.74 1.42 -16.40
N LEU A 501 -24.77 1.73 -17.69
CA LEU A 501 -23.63 2.25 -18.42
C LEU A 501 -23.47 3.76 -18.18
N ILE A 502 -22.23 4.23 -18.00
CA ILE A 502 -21.87 5.63 -17.74
C ILE A 502 -20.77 6.12 -18.69
N GLY A 503 -20.53 7.44 -18.68
CA GLY A 503 -19.54 8.10 -19.53
C GLY A 503 -20.10 8.53 -20.89
N LYS A 504 -19.36 9.39 -21.60
CA LYS A 504 -19.77 9.94 -22.90
C LYS A 504 -20.06 8.84 -23.92
N ASP A 505 -19.22 7.80 -23.92
CA ASP A 505 -19.28 6.69 -24.88
C ASP A 505 -19.94 5.43 -24.29
N LYS A 506 -20.51 5.50 -23.08
CA LYS A 506 -21.15 4.37 -22.38
C LYS A 506 -20.24 3.13 -22.20
N LYS A 507 -18.92 3.31 -22.09
CA LYS A 507 -17.93 2.22 -21.95
C LYS A 507 -17.71 1.71 -20.51
N HIS A 508 -18.34 2.30 -19.49
CA HIS A 508 -18.08 1.93 -18.10
C HIS A 508 -19.38 1.53 -17.40
N LEU A 509 -19.31 0.57 -16.47
CA LEU A 509 -20.45 0.19 -15.63
C LEU A 509 -20.44 0.94 -14.29
N MET A 510 -21.64 1.24 -13.81
CA MET A 510 -21.89 1.70 -12.45
C MET A 510 -22.98 0.87 -11.80
N MET A 511 -22.77 0.47 -10.55
CA MET A 511 -23.74 -0.27 -9.74
C MET A 511 -23.57 0.07 -8.26
N ASN A 512 -24.56 -0.25 -7.43
CA ASN A 512 -24.39 -0.26 -5.97
C ASN A 512 -24.15 -1.69 -5.52
N ILE A 513 -23.28 -1.88 -4.53
CA ILE A 513 -22.98 -3.18 -3.96
C ILE A 513 -23.61 -3.27 -2.57
N ILE A 514 -24.37 -4.33 -2.34
CA ILE A 514 -25.16 -4.54 -1.13
C ILE A 514 -24.74 -5.85 -0.46
N LYS A 515 -24.47 -5.80 0.84
CA LYS A 515 -24.20 -6.99 1.66
C LYS A 515 -24.58 -6.75 3.11
N ASN A 516 -25.27 -7.72 3.72
CA ASN A 516 -25.69 -7.68 5.13
C ASN A 516 -26.42 -6.38 5.51
N GLY A 517 -27.34 -5.92 4.66
CA GLY A 517 -28.12 -4.68 4.87
C GLY A 517 -27.34 -3.38 4.69
N ASN A 518 -26.04 -3.44 4.37
CA ASN A 518 -25.21 -2.27 4.10
C ASN A 518 -24.99 -2.10 2.58
N GLU A 519 -24.80 -0.86 2.14
CA GLU A 519 -24.71 -0.49 0.73
C GLU A 519 -23.48 0.41 0.50
N ILE A 520 -22.72 0.14 -0.57
CA ILE A 520 -21.75 1.07 -1.14
C ILE A 520 -22.27 1.51 -2.50
N ARG A 521 -22.43 2.83 -2.65
CA ARG A 521 -23.06 3.41 -3.83
C ARG A 521 -22.08 3.79 -4.91
N ASN A 522 -22.56 3.73 -6.15
CA ASN A 522 -21.84 4.21 -7.33
C ASN A 522 -20.44 3.60 -7.45
N CYS A 523 -20.34 2.28 -7.26
CA CYS A 523 -19.17 1.49 -7.58
C CYS A 523 -18.98 1.50 -9.11
N VAL A 524 -17.75 1.65 -9.57
CA VAL A 524 -17.46 1.84 -11.01
C VAL A 524 -16.56 0.73 -11.52
N TRP A 525 -16.90 0.15 -12.66
CA TRP A 525 -16.03 -0.73 -13.43
C TRP A 525 -15.71 -0.06 -14.77
N PHE A 526 -14.45 0.26 -15.02
CA PHE A 526 -14.06 0.96 -16.24
C PHE A 526 -13.88 -0.02 -17.40
N ASN A 527 -14.34 0.38 -18.60
CA ASN A 527 -14.14 -0.36 -19.87
C ASN A 527 -14.73 -1.76 -19.74
N SER A 528 -15.98 -1.86 -19.29
CA SER A 528 -16.65 -3.10 -18.88
C SER A 528 -18.05 -3.21 -19.47
N ASP A 529 -18.31 -2.52 -20.58
CA ASP A 529 -19.58 -2.59 -21.31
C ASP A 529 -19.83 -3.99 -21.89
N ASP A 530 -18.78 -4.74 -22.17
CA ASP A 530 -18.79 -6.12 -22.68
C ASP A 530 -19.51 -7.13 -21.77
N VAL A 531 -19.61 -6.87 -20.47
CA VAL A 531 -20.22 -7.80 -19.49
C VAL A 531 -21.61 -7.37 -19.01
N PHE A 532 -22.18 -6.30 -19.57
CA PHE A 532 -23.46 -5.75 -19.10
C PHE A 532 -24.60 -6.80 -19.14
N GLU A 533 -24.79 -7.47 -20.28
CA GLU A 533 -25.87 -8.45 -20.47
C GLU A 533 -25.71 -9.69 -19.57
N ASP A 534 -24.48 -10.12 -19.33
CA ASP A 534 -24.20 -11.23 -18.41
C ASP A 534 -24.61 -10.89 -16.98
N LEU A 535 -24.28 -9.67 -16.53
CA LEU A 535 -24.57 -9.21 -15.17
C LEU A 535 -26.07 -9.04 -14.92
N VAL A 536 -26.86 -8.60 -15.91
CA VAL A 536 -28.32 -8.41 -15.76
C VAL A 536 -29.02 -9.68 -15.26
N ASN A 537 -28.49 -10.85 -15.59
CA ASN A 537 -29.07 -12.14 -15.25
C ASN A 537 -28.62 -12.71 -13.89
N LEU A 538 -27.68 -12.06 -13.21
CA LEU A 538 -27.14 -12.51 -11.92
C LEU A 538 -27.86 -11.86 -10.74
N ARG A 539 -27.93 -12.57 -9.61
CA ARG A 539 -28.47 -12.05 -8.33
C ARG A 539 -27.38 -11.81 -7.29
N ASN A 540 -26.43 -12.74 -7.23
CA ASN A 540 -25.34 -12.74 -6.27
C ASN A 540 -24.02 -12.87 -7.04
N ILE A 541 -23.05 -12.06 -6.64
CA ILE A 541 -21.76 -11.96 -7.29
C ILE A 541 -20.62 -11.94 -6.27
N ASP A 542 -19.47 -12.49 -6.66
CA ASP A 542 -18.19 -12.17 -6.03
C ASP A 542 -17.57 -10.99 -6.79
N ILE A 543 -17.00 -10.04 -6.07
CA ILE A 543 -16.36 -8.85 -6.66
C ILE A 543 -14.91 -8.69 -6.21
N ALA A 544 -14.01 -8.38 -7.15
CA ALA A 544 -12.65 -7.95 -6.89
C ALA A 544 -12.54 -6.45 -7.15
N PHE A 545 -12.02 -5.69 -6.20
CA PHE A 545 -12.08 -4.23 -6.25
C PHE A 545 -10.93 -3.54 -5.53
N LYS A 546 -10.65 -2.31 -5.96
CA LYS A 546 -9.77 -1.35 -5.28
C LYS A 546 -10.63 -0.34 -4.52
N LEU A 547 -10.13 0.11 -3.38
CA LEU A 547 -10.77 1.14 -2.55
C LEU A 547 -10.05 2.47 -2.70
N LYS A 548 -10.83 3.56 -2.68
CA LYS A 548 -10.30 4.92 -2.66
C LYS A 548 -11.17 5.81 -1.76
N LEU A 549 -10.50 6.65 -0.97
CA LEU A 549 -11.17 7.66 -0.17
C LEU A 549 -11.22 8.95 -1.01
N GLU A 550 -12.43 9.40 -1.34
CA GLU A 550 -12.63 10.66 -2.05
C GLU A 550 -13.38 11.66 -1.18
N THR A 551 -13.30 12.95 -1.53
CA THR A 551 -14.10 14.00 -0.89
C THR A 551 -15.10 14.53 -1.90
N TYR A 552 -16.37 14.56 -1.54
CA TYR A 552 -17.44 15.16 -2.33
C TYR A 552 -18.35 16.00 -1.45
N LYS A 553 -18.52 17.28 -1.81
CA LYS A 553 -19.23 18.28 -0.99
C LYS A 553 -18.78 18.21 0.48
N ASP A 554 -17.46 18.30 0.66
CA ASP A 554 -16.77 18.28 1.94
C ASP A 554 -16.91 17.00 2.79
N ARG A 555 -17.56 15.96 2.26
CA ARG A 555 -17.72 14.66 2.93
C ARG A 555 -16.81 13.61 2.32
N TYR A 556 -16.26 12.74 3.16
CA TYR A 556 -15.56 11.56 2.69
C TYR A 556 -16.56 10.58 2.08
N GLN A 557 -16.16 9.96 0.97
CA GLN A 557 -16.93 8.97 0.23
C GLN A 557 -16.03 7.76 -0.02
N TYR A 558 -16.56 6.58 0.26
CA TYR A 558 -15.87 5.32 0.01
C TYR A 558 -16.15 4.91 -1.42
N LYS A 559 -15.14 5.03 -2.30
CA LYS A 559 -15.25 4.62 -3.70
C LYS A 559 -14.67 3.24 -3.90
N MET A 560 -15.47 2.41 -4.56
CA MET A 560 -15.09 1.06 -4.97
C MET A 560 -14.92 1.07 -6.49
N TYR A 561 -13.71 0.76 -6.94
CA TYR A 561 -13.40 0.53 -8.34
C TYR A 561 -13.29 -0.96 -8.56
N VAL A 562 -14.26 -1.52 -9.26
CA VAL A 562 -14.32 -2.94 -9.59
C VAL A 562 -13.27 -3.22 -10.66
N GLU A 563 -12.50 -4.28 -10.43
CA GLU A 563 -11.53 -4.80 -11.38
C GLU A 563 -12.10 -6.02 -12.12
N ASP A 564 -12.82 -6.87 -11.39
CA ASP A 564 -13.44 -8.08 -11.92
C ASP A 564 -14.65 -8.53 -11.09
N ILE A 565 -15.57 -9.24 -11.74
CA ILE A 565 -16.76 -9.84 -11.12
C ILE A 565 -16.86 -11.28 -11.61
N ARG A 566 -17.37 -12.19 -10.77
CA ARG A 566 -17.79 -13.54 -11.18
C ARG A 566 -19.08 -13.95 -10.45
N GLU A 567 -19.75 -14.97 -10.96
CA GLU A 567 -20.84 -15.62 -10.23
C GLU A 567 -20.30 -16.21 -8.92
N THR A 568 -21.09 -16.10 -7.83
CA THR A 568 -20.68 -16.57 -6.51
C THR A 568 -20.39 -18.08 -6.52
N ILE A 569 -19.16 -18.47 -6.14
CA ILE A 569 -18.73 -19.88 -6.11
C ILE A 569 -18.78 -20.45 -4.67
N HIS A 570 -18.70 -19.60 -3.65
CA HIS A 570 -18.60 -20.01 -2.25
C HIS A 570 -19.55 -19.25 -1.32
N THR A 571 -20.06 -19.93 -0.29
CA THR A 571 -20.74 -19.31 0.85
C THR A 571 -19.71 -18.88 1.89
N SER A 572 -19.89 -17.69 2.47
CA SER A 572 -18.98 -17.11 3.45
C SER A 572 -18.84 -17.97 4.71
N ASN A 573 -17.64 -18.05 5.28
CA ASN A 573 -17.40 -18.72 6.56
C ASN A 573 -17.82 -17.77 7.72
N GLU A 574 -18.97 -18.05 8.34
CA GLU A 574 -19.52 -17.23 9.43
C GLU A 574 -18.58 -17.16 10.65
N VAL A 575 -17.92 -18.26 11.01
CA VAL A 575 -16.97 -18.32 12.14
C VAL A 575 -15.79 -17.37 11.89
N LYS A 576 -15.28 -17.34 10.66
CA LYS A 576 -14.22 -16.42 10.26
C LYS A 576 -14.64 -14.96 10.44
N ASN A 577 -15.83 -14.59 9.96
CA ASN A 577 -16.35 -13.22 10.09
C ASN A 577 -16.49 -12.79 11.57
N ILE A 578 -16.95 -13.70 12.43
CA ILE A 578 -17.05 -13.46 13.88
C ILE A 578 -15.68 -13.24 14.51
N PHE A 579 -14.69 -14.05 14.14
CA PHE A 579 -13.33 -13.94 14.66
C PHE A 579 -12.65 -12.65 14.20
N ASP A 580 -12.83 -12.28 12.92
CA ASP A 580 -12.31 -11.04 12.36
C ASP A 580 -12.92 -9.81 13.05
N LEU A 581 -14.22 -9.85 13.37
CA LEU A 581 -14.92 -8.79 14.11
C LEU A 581 -14.37 -8.65 15.54
N TYR A 582 -14.12 -9.77 16.23
CA TYR A 582 -13.53 -9.76 17.58
C TYR A 582 -12.11 -9.16 17.60
N ASP A 583 -11.34 -9.43 16.55
CA ASP A 583 -9.93 -9.04 16.42
C ASP A 583 -9.71 -7.58 15.99
N ILE A 584 -10.78 -6.81 15.75
CA ILE A 584 -10.69 -5.38 15.45
C ILE A 584 -9.88 -4.66 16.52
N GLN A 585 -8.88 -3.90 16.06
CA GLN A 585 -8.02 -3.10 16.91
C GLN A 585 -8.68 -1.76 17.20
N PHE A 586 -8.63 -1.36 18.48
CA PHE A 586 -9.12 -0.07 18.96
C PHE A 586 -7.95 0.79 19.49
N PRO A 587 -8.01 2.13 19.36
CA PRO A 587 -9.16 2.91 18.89
C PRO A 587 -9.39 2.84 17.37
N ILE A 588 -10.65 3.02 16.95
CA ILE A 588 -11.03 3.22 15.54
C ILE A 588 -11.43 4.67 15.31
N GLU A 589 -11.17 5.17 14.10
CA GLU A 589 -11.52 6.54 13.70
C GLU A 589 -12.72 6.60 12.75
N THR A 590 -13.66 7.49 13.04
CA THR A 590 -14.79 7.80 12.15
C THR A 590 -14.98 9.31 12.06
N VAL A 591 -15.74 9.75 11.06
CA VAL A 591 -15.96 11.17 10.79
C VAL A 591 -17.46 11.44 10.73
N ILE A 592 -17.91 12.40 11.51
CA ILE A 592 -19.27 12.94 11.39
C ILE A 592 -19.23 14.32 10.73
N TYR A 593 -20.29 14.64 10.01
CA TYR A 593 -20.43 15.89 9.27
C TYR A 593 -21.52 16.74 9.90
N THR A 594 -21.15 17.90 10.43
CA THR A 594 -22.09 18.79 11.12
C THR A 594 -21.94 20.23 10.67
N ARG A 595 -23.05 20.98 10.62
CA ARG A 595 -23.01 22.45 10.38
C ARG A 595 -22.83 23.25 11.67
N ARG A 596 -22.89 22.58 12.82
CA ARG A 596 -22.80 23.22 14.13
C ARG A 596 -21.35 23.28 14.55
N LYS A 597 -20.92 24.46 14.99
CA LYS A 597 -19.62 24.60 15.64
C LYS A 597 -19.64 23.83 16.96
N MET A 598 -18.57 23.10 17.24
CA MET A 598 -18.42 22.42 18.53
C MET A 598 -17.97 23.41 19.61
N GLU A 599 -18.64 23.38 20.76
CA GLU A 599 -18.32 24.24 21.90
C GLU A 599 -17.45 23.51 22.94
N SER A 600 -17.52 22.17 22.97
CA SER A 600 -16.78 21.31 23.89
C SER A 600 -16.21 20.09 23.13
N PRO A 601 -15.03 19.55 23.49
CA PRO A 601 -14.49 18.34 22.89
C PRO A 601 -15.17 17.05 23.39
N LYS A 602 -16.03 17.12 24.42
CA LYS A 602 -16.70 15.94 24.98
C LYS A 602 -17.87 15.51 24.12
N ILE A 603 -17.94 14.23 23.77
CA ILE A 603 -19.03 13.68 22.98
C ILE A 603 -19.61 12.44 23.66
N ARG A 604 -20.88 12.16 23.36
CA ARG A 604 -21.60 10.97 23.83
C ARG A 604 -22.17 10.22 22.65
N LEU A 605 -21.98 8.90 22.65
CA LEU A 605 -22.65 7.97 21.74
C LEU A 605 -23.98 7.52 22.35
N THR A 606 -25.04 7.50 21.53
CA THR A 606 -26.34 6.95 21.92
C THR A 606 -26.78 5.92 20.90
N PHE A 607 -26.94 4.67 21.35
CA PHE A 607 -27.36 3.53 20.54
C PHE A 607 -28.89 3.47 20.46
N SER A 608 -29.42 3.25 19.26
CA SER A 608 -30.86 3.12 18.99
C SER A 608 -31.10 2.24 17.76
N ASP A 609 -32.35 1.84 17.53
CA ASP A 609 -32.74 1.07 16.33
C ASP A 609 -32.60 1.87 15.02
N GLN A 610 -32.43 3.19 15.12
CA GLN A 610 -32.19 4.09 13.98
C GLN A 610 -30.70 4.40 13.77
N GLY A 611 -29.83 3.76 14.56
CA GLY A 611 -28.39 3.89 14.48
C GLY A 611 -27.75 4.57 15.68
N ILE A 612 -26.44 4.86 15.56
CA ILE A 612 -25.65 5.46 16.65
C ILE A 612 -25.48 6.96 16.44
N THR A 613 -26.12 7.74 17.31
CA THR A 613 -26.04 9.20 17.26
C THR A 613 -24.91 9.73 18.13
N VAL A 614 -24.29 10.82 17.68
CA VAL A 614 -23.25 11.56 18.40
C VAL A 614 -23.80 12.89 18.85
N ALA A 615 -23.66 13.18 20.15
CA ALA A 615 -24.06 14.44 20.74
C ALA A 615 -22.93 15.11 21.53
N ASN A 616 -22.89 16.43 21.49
CA ASN A 616 -22.07 17.28 22.37
C ASN A 616 -23.01 17.80 23.48
N ASP A 617 -22.85 17.27 24.69
CA ASP A 617 -23.78 17.45 25.81
C ASP A 617 -25.23 17.04 25.47
N ARG A 618 -26.12 18.00 25.21
CA ARG A 618 -27.53 17.76 24.79
C ARG A 618 -27.76 18.04 23.30
N THR A 619 -26.71 18.42 22.58
CA THR A 619 -26.79 18.89 21.20
C THR A 619 -26.43 17.77 20.23
N TYR A 620 -27.38 17.34 19.41
CA TYR A 620 -27.11 16.41 18.31
C TYR A 620 -26.11 17.01 17.31
N LEU A 621 -25.06 16.25 17.00
CA LEU A 621 -24.05 16.63 16.00
C LEU A 621 -24.21 15.85 14.70
N GLY A 622 -24.51 14.55 14.78
CA GLY A 622 -24.56 13.65 13.63
C GLY A 622 -24.82 12.20 14.02
N THR A 623 -24.82 11.32 13.02
CA THR A 623 -24.92 9.87 13.18
C THR A 623 -23.64 9.24 12.60
N LEU A 624 -23.19 8.13 13.17
CA LEU A 624 -22.05 7.38 12.66
C LEU A 624 -22.36 6.78 11.28
N ASP A 625 -21.31 6.46 10.52
CA ASP A 625 -21.47 5.71 9.28
C ASP A 625 -21.90 4.26 9.54
N SER A 626 -22.57 3.66 8.56
CA SER A 626 -23.16 2.32 8.66
C SER A 626 -22.16 1.23 9.03
N GLN A 627 -20.91 1.35 8.58
CA GLN A 627 -19.87 0.36 8.84
C GLN A 627 -19.39 0.42 10.28
N THR A 628 -19.10 1.63 10.77
CA THR A 628 -18.76 1.85 12.19
C THR A 628 -19.93 1.45 13.10
N GLU A 629 -21.16 1.79 12.74
CA GLU A 629 -22.35 1.37 13.49
C GLU A 629 -22.45 -0.15 13.61
N PHE A 630 -22.32 -0.86 12.49
CA PHE A 630 -22.36 -2.32 12.48
C PHE A 630 -21.32 -2.92 13.42
N ILE A 631 -20.08 -2.41 13.40
CA ILE A 631 -18.99 -2.88 14.27
C ILE A 631 -19.37 -2.70 15.74
N LEU A 632 -19.77 -1.48 16.14
CA LEU A 632 -20.04 -1.16 17.54
C LEU A 632 -21.27 -1.89 18.07
N SER A 633 -22.36 -1.91 17.30
CA SER A 633 -23.59 -2.62 17.68
C SER A 633 -23.36 -4.12 17.80
N SER A 634 -22.67 -4.73 16.83
CA SER A 634 -22.34 -6.16 16.87
C SER A 634 -21.44 -6.49 18.06
N LEU A 635 -20.42 -5.67 18.35
CA LEU A 635 -19.55 -5.91 19.50
C LEU A 635 -20.25 -5.71 20.85
N LYS A 636 -21.18 -4.75 20.93
CA LYS A 636 -22.02 -4.53 22.11
C LYS A 636 -22.98 -5.69 22.34
N GLU A 637 -23.63 -6.18 21.29
CA GLU A 637 -24.57 -7.31 21.36
C GLU A 637 -23.84 -8.63 21.64
N MET A 638 -22.85 -8.98 20.81
CA MET A 638 -22.18 -10.29 20.86
C MET A 638 -21.24 -10.43 22.05
N TYR A 639 -20.59 -9.34 22.51
CA TYR A 639 -19.52 -9.40 23.52
C TYR A 639 -19.74 -8.47 24.72
N ASN A 640 -20.85 -7.73 24.76
CA ASN A 640 -21.13 -6.75 25.83
C ASN A 640 -19.99 -5.74 26.03
N VAL A 641 -19.48 -5.22 24.92
CA VAL A 641 -18.46 -4.16 24.92
C VAL A 641 -19.15 -2.81 25.01
N GLU A 642 -18.71 -1.98 25.95
CA GLU A 642 -19.07 -0.56 26.02
C GLU A 642 -18.01 0.29 25.32
N PHE A 643 -18.39 1.50 24.90
CA PHE A 643 -17.53 2.37 24.10
C PHE A 643 -17.47 3.78 24.65
N SER A 644 -16.28 4.35 24.60
CA SER A 644 -16.01 5.75 24.86
C SER A 644 -15.59 6.42 23.56
N ALA A 645 -15.92 7.70 23.40
CA ALA A 645 -15.57 8.46 22.21
C ALA A 645 -14.98 9.81 22.59
N ALA A 646 -13.97 10.24 21.83
CA ALA A 646 -13.31 11.52 21.98
C ALA A 646 -13.13 12.18 20.61
N VAL A 647 -13.22 13.50 20.56
CA VAL A 647 -12.89 14.26 19.36
C VAL A 647 -11.37 14.26 19.19
N LYS A 648 -10.91 13.80 18.03
CA LYS A 648 -9.51 13.83 17.60
C LYS A 648 -9.19 15.17 16.96
N ASP A 649 -10.01 15.59 16.00
CA ASP A 649 -9.82 16.81 15.22
C ASP A 649 -11.15 17.36 14.69
N VAL A 650 -11.18 18.65 14.37
CA VAL A 650 -12.32 19.33 13.76
C VAL A 650 -11.83 20.18 12.60
N ILE A 651 -12.08 19.70 11.38
CA ILE A 651 -11.68 20.38 10.15
C ILE A 651 -12.84 21.22 9.64
N MET A 652 -12.67 22.53 9.59
CA MET A 652 -13.62 23.44 8.95
C MET A 652 -13.52 23.30 7.44
N LYS A 653 -14.65 23.08 6.79
CA LYS A 653 -14.82 23.08 5.33
C LYS A 653 -15.83 24.16 4.93
N ASP A 654 -16.07 24.32 3.63
CA ASP A 654 -16.91 25.40 3.11
C ASP A 654 -18.38 25.22 3.55
N GLU A 655 -18.90 24.00 3.55
CA GLU A 655 -20.30 23.71 3.87
C GLU A 655 -20.54 23.15 5.30
N ASN A 656 -19.51 22.57 5.93
CA ASN A 656 -19.64 21.86 7.20
C ASN A 656 -18.31 21.74 7.97
N TYR A 657 -18.42 21.22 9.19
CA TYR A 657 -17.30 20.72 9.99
C TYR A 657 -17.20 19.21 9.81
N ASN A 658 -15.99 18.73 9.54
CA ASN A 658 -15.64 17.31 9.60
C ASN A 658 -15.08 17.06 11.00
N VAL A 659 -15.86 16.39 11.84
CA VAL A 659 -15.46 16.07 13.22
C VAL A 659 -14.93 14.64 13.23
N HIS A 660 -13.62 14.52 13.39
CA HIS A 660 -12.93 13.25 13.51
C HIS A 660 -13.07 12.75 14.95
N ILE A 661 -13.57 11.53 15.09
CA ILE A 661 -13.90 10.90 16.36
C ILE A 661 -13.08 9.62 16.52
N LEU A 662 -12.36 9.52 17.62
CA LEU A 662 -11.75 8.27 18.07
C LEU A 662 -12.70 7.57 19.03
N ILE A 663 -12.97 6.30 18.74
CA ILE A 663 -13.80 5.43 19.57
C ILE A 663 -12.88 4.33 20.13
N ASP A 664 -12.90 4.13 21.45
CA ASP A 664 -12.18 3.04 22.13
C ASP A 664 -13.15 2.25 23.03
N LYS A 665 -12.76 1.02 23.37
CA LYS A 665 -13.48 0.18 24.32
C LYS A 665 -13.45 0.83 25.71
N ASP A 666 -14.62 1.02 26.31
CA ASP A 666 -14.76 1.55 27.66
C ASP A 666 -14.66 0.41 28.68
N TYR A 667 -13.63 0.46 29.50
CA TYR A 667 -13.40 -0.48 30.61
C TYR A 667 -13.72 0.14 31.97
N THR A 668 -14.45 1.26 32.01
CA THR A 668 -14.82 1.94 33.24
C THR A 668 -15.90 1.15 33.97
N PHE A 669 -15.65 0.88 35.26
CA PHE A 669 -16.61 0.27 36.17
C PHE A 669 -17.10 1.30 37.18
N SER A 670 -18.40 1.31 37.42
CA SER A 670 -19.03 2.08 38.49
C SER A 670 -20.10 1.22 39.18
N SER A 671 -20.15 1.29 40.50
CA SER A 671 -21.19 0.66 41.31
C SER A 671 -21.63 1.61 42.42
N TYR A 672 -22.93 1.63 42.69
CA TYR A 672 -23.55 2.35 43.80
C TYR A 672 -23.87 1.42 44.99
N ALA A 673 -23.36 0.19 44.96
CA ALA A 673 -23.60 -0.80 46.00
C ALA A 673 -23.00 -0.35 47.33
N ILE A 674 -23.83 -0.37 48.37
CA ILE A 674 -23.41 -0.05 49.75
C ILE A 674 -22.90 -1.32 50.45
N LYS A 675 -23.49 -2.48 50.14
CA LYS A 675 -23.09 -3.77 50.73
C LYS A 675 -21.99 -4.42 49.91
N GLN A 676 -21.00 -4.97 50.61
CA GLN A 676 -19.91 -5.75 50.00
C GLN A 676 -20.44 -6.86 49.07
N SER A 677 -21.47 -7.61 49.49
CA SER A 677 -22.06 -8.68 48.67
C SER A 677 -22.70 -8.19 47.36
N GLU A 678 -23.28 -6.99 47.38
CA GLU A 678 -23.87 -6.36 46.18
C GLU A 678 -22.76 -5.87 45.25
N LEU A 679 -21.70 -5.27 45.80
CA LEU A 679 -20.52 -4.85 45.02
C LEU A 679 -19.85 -6.03 44.32
N PHE A 680 -19.69 -7.18 45.00
CA PHE A 680 -19.16 -8.40 44.37
C PHE A 680 -20.05 -8.90 43.23
N LYS A 681 -21.38 -8.77 43.38
CA LYS A 681 -22.32 -9.14 42.33
C LYS A 681 -22.18 -8.21 41.11
N ASP A 682 -22.06 -6.90 41.34
CA ASP A 682 -21.86 -5.91 40.27
C ASP A 682 -20.55 -6.13 39.54
N ILE A 683 -19.44 -6.36 40.27
CA ILE A 683 -18.13 -6.66 39.70
C ILE A 683 -18.18 -7.96 38.89
N LYS A 684 -18.75 -9.04 39.44
CA LYS A 684 -18.90 -10.31 38.72
C LYS A 684 -19.70 -10.12 37.44
N ASN A 685 -20.81 -9.40 37.50
CA ASN A 685 -21.64 -9.12 36.33
C ASN A 685 -20.88 -8.31 35.28
N PHE A 686 -20.11 -7.29 35.68
CA PHE A 686 -19.27 -6.50 34.78
C PHE A 686 -18.15 -7.33 34.12
N LEU A 687 -17.53 -8.25 34.86
CA LEU A 687 -16.39 -9.01 34.36
C LEU A 687 -16.78 -10.21 33.51
N ILE A 688 -17.77 -10.99 33.97
CA ILE A 688 -18.10 -12.32 33.41
C ILE A 688 -19.61 -12.58 33.23
N LYS A 689 -20.49 -11.61 33.53
CA LYS A 689 -21.96 -11.72 33.41
C LYS A 689 -22.55 -13.03 33.95
N ASP A 690 -23.15 -13.83 33.07
CA ASP A 690 -23.92 -15.03 33.37
C ASP A 690 -23.04 -16.23 33.69
N PHE A 691 -21.74 -16.15 33.37
CA PHE A 691 -20.77 -17.13 33.83
C PHE A 691 -20.52 -16.99 35.32
N ASN A 692 -20.09 -18.08 35.95
CA ASN A 692 -19.74 -18.08 37.36
C ASN A 692 -18.23 -18.18 37.51
N TYR A 693 -17.72 -17.66 38.62
CA TYR A 693 -16.37 -18.00 39.05
C TYR A 693 -16.24 -19.54 39.15
N ASN A 694 -15.17 -20.07 38.57
CA ASN A 694 -14.82 -21.48 38.70
C ASN A 694 -14.37 -21.80 40.14
N CYS A 695 -14.03 -23.06 40.39
CA CYS A 695 -13.71 -23.51 41.75
C CYS A 695 -12.49 -22.78 42.33
N ILE A 696 -11.41 -22.63 41.56
CA ILE A 696 -10.18 -22.00 42.03
C ILE A 696 -10.38 -20.50 42.30
N GLN A 697 -11.05 -19.80 41.38
CA GLN A 697 -11.40 -18.38 41.55
C GLN A 697 -12.24 -18.15 42.81
N LYS A 698 -13.25 -19.00 43.06
CA LYS A 698 -14.07 -18.90 44.27
C LYS A 698 -13.27 -19.13 45.55
N LYS A 699 -12.43 -20.17 45.58
CA LYS A 699 -11.58 -20.48 46.75
C LYS A 699 -10.60 -19.34 47.03
N THR A 700 -9.93 -18.82 45.99
CA THR A 700 -9.00 -17.69 46.12
C THR A 700 -9.69 -16.43 46.63
N LEU A 701 -10.80 -16.03 46.02
CA LEU A 701 -11.55 -14.84 46.44
C LEU A 701 -12.12 -15.01 47.86
N ALA A 702 -12.57 -16.21 48.24
CA ALA A 702 -13.03 -16.49 49.60
C ALA A 702 -11.89 -16.36 50.63
N SER A 703 -10.72 -16.93 50.35
CA SER A 703 -9.55 -16.83 51.24
C SER A 703 -9.11 -15.38 51.46
N VAL A 704 -9.13 -14.57 50.39
CA VAL A 704 -8.75 -13.15 50.44
C VAL A 704 -9.79 -12.29 51.17
N PHE A 705 -11.08 -12.42 50.82
CA PHE A 705 -12.10 -11.48 51.31
C PHE A 705 -12.88 -11.95 52.53
N LYS A 706 -13.17 -13.26 52.62
CA LYS A 706 -13.94 -13.83 53.73
C LYS A 706 -13.03 -14.21 54.88
N ASP A 707 -11.97 -14.95 54.58
CA ASP A 707 -11.05 -15.47 55.61
C ASP A 707 -9.93 -14.47 55.95
N LYS A 708 -9.70 -13.47 55.08
CA LYS A 708 -8.69 -12.42 55.22
C LYS A 708 -7.26 -12.97 55.37
N ASN A 709 -6.98 -14.09 54.70
CA ASN A 709 -5.69 -14.75 54.71
C ASN A 709 -4.75 -14.16 53.64
N ASN A 710 -3.46 -14.08 53.99
CA ASN A 710 -2.41 -14.07 52.99
C ASN A 710 -2.46 -15.41 52.23
N THR A 711 -2.58 -15.36 50.91
CA THR A 711 -3.00 -16.51 50.11
C THR A 711 -2.00 -16.79 48.99
N ILE A 712 -1.64 -18.05 48.79
CA ILE A 712 -0.92 -18.55 47.61
C ILE A 712 -1.92 -19.37 46.79
N THR A 713 -2.13 -18.97 45.54
CA THR A 713 -2.96 -19.70 44.57
C THR A 713 -2.04 -20.32 43.52
N ILE A 714 -1.96 -21.64 43.52
CA ILE A 714 -1.20 -22.42 42.55
C ILE A 714 -2.17 -22.82 41.43
N MET A 715 -2.08 -22.16 40.29
CA MET A 715 -2.97 -22.37 39.14
C MET A 715 -2.26 -22.11 37.82
N GLU A 716 -2.64 -22.83 36.77
CA GLU A 716 -2.08 -22.64 35.42
C GLU A 716 -2.61 -21.36 34.74
N ARG A 717 -1.82 -20.85 33.79
CA ARG A 717 -2.29 -19.82 32.86
C ARG A 717 -3.54 -20.29 32.12
N GLY A 718 -4.52 -19.40 32.02
CA GLY A 718 -5.79 -19.70 31.34
C GLY A 718 -6.91 -20.17 32.26
N ARG A 719 -6.69 -20.35 33.58
CA ARG A 719 -7.76 -20.66 34.55
C ARG A 719 -8.47 -19.44 35.15
N GLY A 720 -8.34 -18.29 34.47
CA GLY A 720 -9.04 -17.04 34.81
C GLY A 720 -8.33 -16.19 35.87
N ILE A 721 -7.00 -16.16 35.84
CA ILE A 721 -6.14 -15.29 36.67
C ILE A 721 -6.55 -13.82 36.56
N GLU A 722 -6.72 -13.31 35.33
CA GLU A 722 -7.11 -11.91 35.12
C GLU A 722 -8.44 -11.57 35.80
N THR A 723 -9.40 -12.49 35.81
CA THR A 723 -10.69 -12.25 36.48
C THR A 723 -10.53 -12.09 37.99
N ILE A 724 -9.61 -12.83 38.63
CA ILE A 724 -9.30 -12.69 40.06
C ILE A 724 -8.69 -11.31 40.32
N ILE A 725 -7.66 -10.96 39.54
CA ILE A 725 -6.95 -9.68 39.64
C ILE A 725 -7.92 -8.51 39.46
N GLN A 726 -8.72 -8.54 38.39
CA GLN A 726 -9.72 -7.51 38.08
C GLN A 726 -10.78 -7.42 39.18
N THR A 727 -11.22 -8.55 39.74
CA THR A 727 -12.21 -8.54 40.83
C THR A 727 -11.65 -7.83 42.06
N ILE A 728 -10.41 -8.13 42.44
CA ILE A 728 -9.74 -7.49 43.58
C ILE A 728 -9.50 -6.01 43.29
N GLY A 729 -8.95 -5.67 42.14
CA GLY A 729 -8.68 -4.29 41.74
C GLY A 729 -9.92 -3.41 41.77
N LEU A 730 -11.00 -3.85 41.11
CA LEU A 730 -12.27 -3.11 41.08
C LEU A 730 -12.89 -2.96 42.47
N TYR A 731 -12.78 -3.99 43.32
CA TYR A 731 -13.27 -3.93 44.69
C TYR A 731 -12.57 -2.83 45.48
N TYR A 732 -11.23 -2.86 45.53
CA TYR A 732 -10.42 -1.89 46.28
C TYR A 732 -10.63 -0.47 45.75
N LYS A 733 -10.66 -0.30 44.42
CA LYS A 733 -10.92 0.99 43.76
C LYS A 733 -12.29 1.57 44.15
N ASN A 734 -13.34 0.74 44.25
CA ASN A 734 -14.69 1.21 44.58
C ASN A 734 -14.86 1.60 46.05
N ILE A 735 -14.03 1.07 46.95
CA ILE A 735 -14.02 1.46 48.38
C ILE A 735 -13.01 2.58 48.69
N ASN A 736 -12.45 3.22 47.66
CA ASN A 736 -11.40 4.25 47.75
C ASN A 736 -10.08 3.77 48.38
N GLU A 737 -9.78 2.48 48.29
CA GLU A 737 -8.48 1.90 48.65
C GLU A 737 -7.69 1.54 47.39
N LYS A 738 -6.40 1.22 47.54
CA LYS A 738 -5.49 0.94 46.42
C LYS A 738 -4.98 -0.49 46.45
N ALA A 739 -5.06 -1.17 45.31
CA ALA A 739 -4.41 -2.47 45.10
C ALA A 739 -3.33 -2.35 44.01
N LEU A 740 -2.21 -3.07 44.20
CA LEU A 740 -1.09 -3.13 43.27
C LEU A 740 -0.87 -4.55 42.77
N LEU A 741 -0.85 -4.73 41.45
CA LEU A 741 -0.33 -5.92 40.78
C LEU A 741 1.16 -5.73 40.51
N VAL A 742 1.99 -6.58 41.09
CA VAL A 742 3.43 -6.66 40.83
C VAL A 742 3.68 -7.79 39.82
N THR A 743 4.10 -7.44 38.62
CA THR A 743 4.31 -8.41 37.53
C THR A 743 5.30 -7.89 36.49
N LYS A 744 6.07 -8.82 35.90
CA LYS A 744 6.90 -8.57 34.70
C LYS A 744 6.21 -9.05 33.42
N GLU A 745 5.00 -9.58 33.54
CA GLU A 745 4.24 -10.12 32.41
C GLU A 745 3.41 -9.04 31.71
N ASN A 746 3.10 -9.28 30.43
CA ASN A 746 2.18 -8.42 29.68
C ASN A 746 0.74 -8.63 30.17
N ILE A 747 0.05 -7.53 30.46
CA ILE A 747 -1.29 -7.52 31.05
C ILE A 747 -2.29 -6.84 30.12
N SER A 748 -3.53 -7.33 30.06
CA SER A 748 -4.59 -6.76 29.21
C SER A 748 -4.97 -5.32 29.62
N LYS A 749 -5.36 -4.49 28.64
CA LYS A 749 -5.87 -3.11 28.88
C LYS A 749 -7.01 -3.08 29.92
N LYS A 750 -7.90 -4.08 29.90
CA LYS A 750 -9.00 -4.23 30.86
C LYS A 750 -8.48 -4.46 32.29
N THR A 751 -7.40 -5.19 32.46
CA THR A 751 -6.78 -5.37 33.78
C THR A 751 -6.06 -4.11 34.23
N ILE A 752 -5.34 -3.43 33.33
CA ILE A 752 -4.68 -2.14 33.61
C ILE A 752 -5.68 -1.09 34.12
N SER A 753 -6.91 -1.03 33.58
CA SER A 753 -7.93 -0.08 34.05
C SER A 753 -8.51 -0.41 35.43
N SER A 754 -8.34 -1.66 35.88
CA SER A 754 -8.95 -2.19 37.11
C SER A 754 -8.07 -2.09 38.36
N ILE A 755 -6.74 -2.09 38.22
CA ILE A 755 -5.79 -2.17 39.33
C ILE A 755 -4.52 -1.37 39.04
N GLY A 756 -3.81 -0.87 40.06
CA GLY A 756 -2.47 -0.31 39.88
C GLY A 756 -1.49 -1.41 39.45
N ILE A 757 -0.50 -1.11 38.62
CA ILE A 757 0.48 -2.10 38.14
C ILE A 757 1.90 -1.55 38.30
N GLY A 758 2.82 -2.40 38.73
CA GLY A 758 4.26 -2.11 38.80
C GLY A 758 5.09 -3.35 38.47
N ASP A 759 6.30 -3.13 37.95
CA ASP A 759 7.30 -4.19 37.74
C ASP A 759 7.99 -4.60 39.04
N LYS A 760 7.87 -3.75 40.07
CA LYS A 760 8.43 -3.92 41.41
C LYS A 760 7.41 -3.53 42.47
N PHE A 761 7.66 -3.97 43.69
CA PHE A 761 6.91 -3.55 44.86
C PHE A 761 7.03 -2.03 45.06
N VAL A 762 5.90 -1.37 45.34
CA VAL A 762 5.81 0.05 45.71
C VAL A 762 4.98 0.17 46.97
N GLU A 763 5.52 0.79 48.01
CA GLU A 763 4.81 0.97 49.28
C GLU A 763 3.66 1.99 49.15
N GLY A 764 2.64 1.89 50.01
CA GLY A 764 1.50 2.81 50.04
C GLY A 764 0.21 2.28 49.41
N TYR A 765 0.15 0.99 49.07
CA TYR A 765 -1.06 0.27 48.67
C TYR A 765 -1.61 -0.58 49.83
N ASP A 766 -2.93 -0.79 49.82
CA ASP A 766 -3.69 -1.52 50.84
C ASP A 766 -3.71 -3.05 50.60
N PHE A 767 -3.46 -3.47 49.36
CA PHE A 767 -3.39 -4.86 48.95
C PHE A 767 -2.41 -5.09 47.79
N TYR A 768 -1.71 -6.21 47.83
CA TYR A 768 -0.69 -6.56 46.83
C TYR A 768 -0.99 -7.91 46.20
N ILE A 769 -0.89 -7.96 44.87
CA ILE A 769 -0.95 -9.19 44.09
C ILE A 769 0.41 -9.40 43.43
N PHE A 770 1.03 -10.56 43.65
CA PHE A 770 2.25 -10.94 42.95
C PHE A 770 1.96 -12.06 41.97
N LEU A 771 2.33 -11.86 40.70
CA LEU A 771 2.20 -12.88 39.66
C LEU A 771 3.57 -13.52 39.39
N ASN A 772 3.67 -14.83 39.59
CA ASN A 772 4.89 -15.63 39.44
C ASN A 772 6.15 -15.00 40.08
N PRO A 773 6.11 -14.56 41.37
CA PRO A 773 7.26 -13.96 42.02
C PRO A 773 8.33 -14.99 42.35
N GLU A 774 9.56 -14.51 42.58
CA GLU A 774 10.57 -15.32 43.25
C GLU A 774 10.30 -15.36 44.77
N LYS A 775 10.59 -16.49 45.44
CA LYS A 775 10.33 -16.62 46.88
C LYS A 775 11.06 -15.54 47.72
N SER A 776 12.28 -15.18 47.31
CA SER A 776 13.11 -14.13 47.91
C SER A 776 12.49 -12.72 47.84
N GLU A 777 11.65 -12.46 46.83
CA GLU A 777 10.96 -11.18 46.65
C GLU A 777 9.86 -10.99 47.70
N ILE A 778 9.23 -12.07 48.17
CA ILE A 778 8.08 -12.00 49.08
C ILE A 778 8.49 -12.01 50.55
N GLU A 779 9.61 -12.67 50.90
CA GLU A 779 10.01 -12.85 52.31
C GLU A 779 10.17 -11.52 53.08
N LYS A 780 10.41 -10.42 52.36
CA LYS A 780 10.56 -9.05 52.90
C LYS A 780 9.24 -8.36 53.23
N TYR A 781 8.10 -8.90 52.80
CA TYR A 781 6.79 -8.22 52.83
C TYR A 781 5.68 -9.06 53.47
N LYS A 782 6.02 -10.09 54.25
CA LYS A 782 5.05 -11.03 54.86
C LYS A 782 4.02 -10.37 55.78
N ASP A 783 4.32 -9.17 56.27
CA ASP A 783 3.46 -8.34 57.13
C ASP A 783 2.34 -7.62 56.35
N LYS A 784 2.40 -7.57 55.02
CA LYS A 784 1.39 -6.94 54.17
C LYS A 784 0.26 -7.93 53.82
N LYS A 785 -0.86 -7.40 53.30
CA LYS A 785 -1.96 -8.21 52.73
C LYS A 785 -1.60 -8.63 51.30
N ILE A 786 -1.35 -9.92 51.09
CA ILE A 786 -0.76 -10.44 49.86
C ILE A 786 -1.58 -11.60 49.28
N LEU A 787 -1.83 -11.52 47.98
CA LEU A 787 -2.17 -12.66 47.14
C LEU A 787 -0.99 -12.99 46.21
N ILE A 788 -0.56 -14.25 46.20
CA ILE A 788 0.43 -14.77 45.25
C ILE A 788 -0.31 -15.70 44.30
N ILE A 789 -0.10 -15.50 42.99
CA ILE A 789 -0.58 -16.40 41.96
C ILE A 789 0.64 -16.96 41.23
N THR A 790 0.81 -18.27 41.23
CA THR A 790 2.00 -18.92 40.64
C THR A 790 1.65 -20.24 39.95
N GLU A 791 2.40 -20.57 38.91
CA GLU A 791 2.35 -21.90 38.27
C GLU A 791 3.28 -22.91 38.95
N ASP A 792 4.17 -22.45 39.83
CA ASP A 792 5.12 -23.30 40.57
C ASP A 792 4.41 -24.06 41.70
N LYS A 793 4.21 -25.37 41.46
CA LYS A 793 3.58 -26.28 42.43
C LYS A 793 4.39 -26.48 43.71
N SER A 794 5.67 -26.13 43.71
CA SER A 794 6.54 -26.23 44.89
C SER A 794 6.58 -24.95 45.73
N PHE A 795 5.94 -23.88 45.24
CA PHE A 795 5.97 -22.58 45.89
C PHE A 795 5.19 -22.63 47.21
N ASN A 796 5.88 -22.35 48.32
CA ASN A 796 5.29 -22.30 49.65
C ASN A 796 5.98 -21.25 50.52
N ILE A 797 5.19 -20.53 51.30
CA ILE A 797 5.63 -19.55 52.29
C ILE A 797 4.86 -19.79 53.58
N ASP A 798 5.58 -19.95 54.69
CA ASP A 798 4.97 -20.17 56.00
C ASP A 798 4.03 -19.01 56.38
N GLY A 799 2.85 -19.36 56.89
CA GLY A 799 1.80 -18.42 57.28
C GLY A 799 0.82 -18.03 56.17
N PHE A 800 1.01 -18.54 54.93
CA PHE A 800 0.07 -18.33 53.83
C PHE A 800 -0.88 -19.52 53.68
N SER A 801 -2.12 -19.25 53.30
CA SER A 801 -3.10 -20.26 52.90
C SER A 801 -2.80 -20.73 51.47
N ASN A 802 -2.51 -22.02 51.29
CA ASN A 802 -2.23 -22.61 49.98
C ASN A 802 -3.51 -23.14 49.34
N ILE A 803 -3.83 -22.66 48.15
CA ILE A 803 -4.95 -23.10 47.33
C ILE A 803 -4.39 -23.63 46.02
N VAL A 804 -4.66 -24.90 45.74
CA VAL A 804 -4.21 -25.57 44.51
C VAL A 804 -5.42 -25.78 43.61
N ASP A 805 -5.27 -25.47 42.32
CA ASP A 805 -6.30 -25.75 41.31
C ASP A 805 -6.47 -27.27 41.12
N ASP A 806 -7.72 -27.68 40.98
CA ASP A 806 -8.13 -29.06 40.83
C ASP A 806 -9.33 -29.08 39.88
N TYR A 807 -9.12 -29.58 38.67
CA TYR A 807 -10.13 -29.64 37.62
C TYR A 807 -9.85 -30.81 36.67
N GLU A 808 -10.92 -31.35 36.08
CA GLU A 808 -10.86 -32.39 35.07
C GLU A 808 -11.34 -31.85 33.72
N ILE A 809 -10.67 -32.26 32.64
CA ILE A 809 -11.08 -31.91 31.28
C ILE A 809 -12.03 -33.02 30.78
N PRO A 810 -13.28 -32.69 30.43
CA PRO A 810 -14.19 -33.66 29.83
C PRO A 810 -13.59 -34.33 28.58
N GLN A 811 -13.76 -35.66 28.47
CA GLN A 811 -13.15 -36.46 27.40
C GLN A 811 -13.61 -36.09 25.99
N ASN A 812 -14.76 -35.43 25.87
CA ASN A 812 -15.33 -34.97 24.61
C ASN A 812 -14.75 -33.63 24.12
N ILE A 813 -13.82 -33.00 24.86
CA ILE A 813 -13.15 -31.77 24.40
C ILE A 813 -11.90 -32.13 23.59
N ARG A 814 -11.76 -31.50 22.41
CA ARG A 814 -10.60 -31.60 21.52
C ARG A 814 -9.95 -30.22 21.40
N PHE A 815 -8.71 -30.10 21.88
CA PHE A 815 -7.97 -28.84 21.72
C PHE A 815 -7.40 -28.70 20.32
N VAL A 816 -7.73 -27.61 19.64
CA VAL A 816 -7.25 -27.28 18.29
C VAL A 816 -6.88 -25.80 18.19
N SER A 817 -6.18 -25.41 17.13
CA SER A 817 -5.86 -24.00 16.86
C SER A 817 -7.10 -23.19 16.46
N GLU A 818 -7.03 -21.86 16.56
CA GLU A 818 -8.11 -20.96 16.10
C GLU A 818 -8.41 -21.13 14.61
N GLU A 819 -7.42 -21.47 13.79
CA GLU A 819 -7.61 -21.67 12.34
C GLU A 819 -8.43 -22.94 12.09
N GLU A 820 -8.09 -24.03 12.76
CA GLU A 820 -8.81 -25.30 12.64
C GLU A 820 -10.25 -25.20 13.13
N LEU A 821 -10.56 -24.31 14.08
CA LEU A 821 -11.94 -24.09 14.55
C LEU A 821 -12.89 -23.62 13.44
N LYS A 822 -12.38 -22.94 12.41
CA LYS A 822 -13.22 -22.35 11.35
C LYS A 822 -13.99 -23.39 10.52
N ASP A 823 -13.52 -24.63 10.53
CA ASP A 823 -14.11 -25.74 9.76
C ASP A 823 -14.75 -26.82 10.64
N LYS A 824 -15.05 -26.51 11.92
CA LYS A 824 -15.65 -27.44 12.88
C LYS A 824 -17.08 -27.02 13.24
N ASN A 825 -17.90 -28.01 13.59
CA ASN A 825 -19.32 -27.81 13.88
C ASN A 825 -19.57 -27.23 15.29
N ILE A 826 -19.10 -27.91 16.33
CA ILE A 826 -19.29 -27.49 17.73
C ILE A 826 -17.96 -26.96 18.26
N ILE A 827 -17.88 -25.64 18.39
CA ILE A 827 -16.63 -24.95 18.76
C ILE A 827 -16.77 -24.14 20.04
N PHE A 828 -15.65 -23.98 20.74
CA PHE A 828 -15.50 -23.00 21.82
C PHE A 828 -14.21 -22.20 21.66
N SER A 829 -14.34 -20.87 21.62
CA SER A 829 -13.24 -19.91 21.62
C SER A 829 -13.66 -18.66 22.40
N LYS A 830 -12.71 -17.93 22.98
CA LYS A 830 -13.00 -16.61 23.59
C LYS A 830 -13.67 -15.65 22.61
N LYS A 831 -13.38 -15.83 21.31
CA LYS A 831 -13.87 -15.02 20.18
C LYS A 831 -15.30 -15.34 19.76
N LEU A 832 -15.95 -16.34 20.35
CA LEU A 832 -17.36 -16.58 20.07
C LEU A 832 -18.26 -15.59 20.83
N PRO A 833 -19.44 -15.25 20.27
CA PRO A 833 -20.45 -14.49 20.96
C PRO A 833 -20.79 -15.09 22.33
N LEU A 834 -21.18 -14.24 23.27
CA LEU A 834 -21.45 -14.61 24.65
C LEU A 834 -22.51 -15.72 24.74
N ASP A 835 -23.59 -15.59 24.00
CA ASP A 835 -24.69 -16.56 23.99
C ASP A 835 -24.25 -17.92 23.46
N ASN A 836 -23.47 -17.95 22.38
CA ASN A 836 -22.89 -19.18 21.83
C ASN A 836 -21.99 -19.86 22.87
N LYS A 837 -21.11 -19.11 23.56
CA LYS A 837 -20.28 -19.66 24.63
C LYS A 837 -21.12 -20.24 25.76
N ILE A 838 -22.15 -19.53 26.19
CA ILE A 838 -23.07 -20.00 27.25
C ILE A 838 -23.77 -21.29 26.82
N GLN A 839 -24.26 -21.36 25.58
CA GLN A 839 -24.93 -22.53 25.04
C GLN A 839 -23.99 -23.74 24.97
N VAL A 840 -22.74 -23.55 24.55
CA VAL A 840 -21.75 -24.63 24.50
C VAL A 840 -21.43 -25.15 25.90
N ILE A 841 -21.21 -24.27 26.88
CA ILE A 841 -20.91 -24.67 28.27
C ILE A 841 -22.12 -25.37 28.93
N LYS A 842 -23.34 -24.86 28.75
CA LYS A 842 -24.56 -25.47 29.31
C LYS A 842 -24.80 -26.89 28.79
N ASN A 843 -24.50 -27.12 27.52
CA ASN A 843 -24.71 -28.40 26.83
C ASN A 843 -23.44 -29.24 26.73
N LEU A 844 -22.37 -28.89 27.44
CA LEU A 844 -21.05 -29.53 27.29
C LEU A 844 -21.10 -31.05 27.44
N LYS A 845 -21.96 -31.57 28.33
CA LYS A 845 -22.13 -33.01 28.58
C LYS A 845 -22.98 -33.74 27.52
N THR A 846 -23.72 -33.03 26.67
CA THR A 846 -24.61 -33.62 25.67
C THR A 846 -23.97 -33.72 24.29
N TYR A 847 -22.91 -32.96 24.03
CA TYR A 847 -22.17 -33.04 22.76
C TYR A 847 -21.26 -34.26 22.69
N LEU A 848 -21.20 -34.89 21.51
CA LEU A 848 -20.27 -35.98 21.23
C LEU A 848 -18.81 -35.51 21.22
N GLU A 849 -18.54 -34.40 20.55
CA GLU A 849 -17.23 -33.74 20.53
C GLU A 849 -17.40 -32.21 20.52
N VAL A 850 -16.51 -31.51 21.21
CA VAL A 850 -16.39 -30.05 21.24
C VAL A 850 -14.95 -29.67 20.91
N TYR A 851 -14.76 -28.92 19.84
CA TYR A 851 -13.44 -28.42 19.44
C TYR A 851 -13.19 -27.08 20.12
N SER A 852 -12.03 -26.89 20.75
CA SER A 852 -11.80 -25.65 21.50
C SER A 852 -10.34 -25.22 21.52
N THR A 853 -10.10 -23.92 21.70
CA THR A 853 -8.81 -23.46 22.23
C THR A 853 -8.74 -23.71 23.74
N LYS A 854 -7.59 -23.41 24.37
CA LYS A 854 -7.49 -23.42 25.83
C LYS A 854 -8.33 -22.33 26.52
N ASP A 855 -9.04 -21.50 25.77
CA ASP A 855 -9.91 -20.46 26.33
C ASP A 855 -11.17 -21.02 27.02
N ILE A 856 -11.51 -22.31 26.83
CA ILE A 856 -12.61 -22.96 27.56
C ILE A 856 -12.26 -23.25 29.02
N LEU A 857 -10.96 -23.31 29.34
CA LEU A 857 -10.49 -23.72 30.64
C LEU A 857 -11.13 -22.94 31.79
N PRO A 858 -11.26 -21.59 31.80
CA PRO A 858 -11.88 -20.86 32.91
C PRO A 858 -13.31 -21.29 33.27
N TYR A 859 -14.00 -21.99 32.37
CA TYR A 859 -15.41 -22.37 32.51
C TYR A 859 -15.61 -23.83 32.96
N LEU A 860 -14.52 -24.59 33.10
CA LEU A 860 -14.47 -25.92 33.70
C LEU A 860 -14.20 -25.81 35.21
#